data_AF-A0A1N6FPG8-F1
#
_entry.id   AF-A0A1N6FPG8-F1
#
_cell.length_a   1.000
_cell.length_b   1.000
_cell.length_c   1.000
_cell.angle_alpha   90.00
_cell.angle_beta   90.00
_cell.angle_gamma   90.00
#
_symmetry.space_group_name_H-M   'P 1'
#
loop_
_entity.id
_entity.type
_entity.pdbx_description
1 polymer ?
#
loop_
_entity_poly.entity_id
_entity_poly.type
_entity_poly.pdbx_seq_one_letter_code
_entity_poly.pdbx_strand_id
1 'polypeptide(L)'
;MIPADSVRFACLLFTFLTTSVVAGEADPPIAHEKIRDSVRRGLEIVQKAATRYPLHRDCFSCHHQTLPMLAMVKARAHGLAIEEDLLHEQADFSVESFREKLQEMTQGKGVGGAAMTVGYALWGLSLADWPCDEVAEGMVAYLLKTQKQDGHWGTAGRRPPLEESAITCTALAVEGLSRYGDFDQNHSVTDAIAKAKTWLSETHVKNQEDRNLRLRGLLRVNADRSLVDQALSAVLDSQRADGGWPARDDLPSDAYATGQTLAGLEEAGLNVATEAYQRGLRFLLDSQCDDGSWKVETRVKPIQVYFDNGDPHGKHQFISIPATAWAVVALAVALKAEEPIAQPYDLLIRGGTIVDGTGNPWYHGDVAVRGEKIAALGQIPADAPARRTIDARGLVVAPGFIDMHSHSDRPLLEDGNAQSKIRQGVTTEVLGEDSSGGPSKGKRAPDSFRREGKTREWTTLGGYFVALEDGGIATNVASYVGLGTLLGCVMGDSLDRPDAQQLEAVKVLLEEAMNDGAFGLSTMLAGPRELNVTTDDLVALCKVVRRYGGTYSSHLRNEGTTVLDAVKEAIAVGERAGVPVDIIHVKIAEQTLWGRMNEIVGLIDEARLRGVNVQANVYPYTRGNNDLVTILPPWAHEGGKVELLRRLKDPDDRRKMKNEIRNGRPGWYNHYTAVGGDWGRMLISASLSEANKKFQGMTMDRILAERGQGQGQAPNPDPIDQFFDFLVEENGSISTIYAHHTEEDMNLALRQPWCSIGSDGSALAIEGPLRRGNPHPRNFGTFPRVLGVYVRDRHLLTLEDAVRKMTSLNAAKIGIVDRGLLCPGQFADITLFDATKVIDKSTYLEPFQYGEGIEYVIVNGKPVLERGVHNGARPGHALRRSARTD
;
A
#
# COMPACT_ATOMS: atom_id res chain seq x y z
N MET A 1 20.85 68.69 -10.76
CA MET A 1 19.52 69.15 -11.22
C MET A 1 18.47 68.38 -10.43
N ILE A 2 17.41 69.07 -10.01
CA ILE A 2 16.18 68.61 -9.30
C ILE A 2 15.04 69.50 -9.89
N PRO A 3 13.71 69.23 -9.83
CA PRO A 3 12.93 68.09 -9.29
C PRO A 3 12.27 67.25 -10.42
N ALA A 4 11.24 66.39 -10.27
CA ALA A 4 10.30 66.06 -9.18
C ALA A 4 9.78 64.58 -9.35
N ASP A 5 8.91 63.95 -8.52
CA ASP A 5 8.21 64.35 -7.28
C ASP A 5 7.75 63.11 -6.44
N SER A 6 7.24 63.37 -5.22
CA SER A 6 6.10 62.77 -4.47
C SER A 6 5.72 61.26 -4.59
N VAL A 7 5.45 60.49 -3.52
CA VAL A 7 4.91 60.83 -2.17
C VAL A 7 5.59 60.01 -1.05
N ARG A 8 5.68 60.58 0.16
CA ARG A 8 6.23 59.94 1.39
C ARG A 8 5.20 59.03 2.08
N PHE A 9 5.63 57.88 2.61
CA PHE A 9 4.93 57.19 3.70
C PHE A 9 5.55 57.58 5.04
N ALA A 10 4.71 57.93 6.02
CA ALA A 10 5.16 58.40 7.34
C ALA A 10 5.20 57.25 8.37
N CYS A 11 6.23 57.24 9.22
CA CYS A 11 6.27 56.36 10.38
C CYS A 11 5.27 56.83 11.44
N LEU A 12 4.33 55.96 11.82
CA LEU A 12 3.52 56.11 13.03
C LEU A 12 4.02 55.12 14.08
N LEU A 13 4.73 55.62 15.09
CA LEU A 13 4.94 54.87 16.33
C LEU A 13 3.59 54.77 17.05
N PHE A 14 3.03 53.57 17.13
CA PHE A 14 2.01 53.24 18.12
C PHE A 14 2.68 52.66 19.36
N THR A 15 2.89 53.51 20.36
CA THR A 15 3.11 53.08 21.75
C THR A 15 1.87 52.33 22.23
N PHE A 16 1.98 51.01 22.38
CA PHE A 16 1.01 50.23 23.13
C PHE A 16 1.14 50.56 24.62
N LEU A 17 0.19 51.34 25.14
CA LEU A 17 -0.08 51.38 26.57
C LEU A 17 -0.54 49.98 27.01
N THR A 18 0.33 49.26 27.70
CA THR A 18 -0.06 48.03 28.40
C THR A 18 -0.94 48.40 29.59
N THR A 19 -2.26 48.51 29.37
CA THR A 19 -3.22 48.37 30.45
C THR A 19 -3.09 46.96 31.00
N SER A 20 -2.47 46.82 32.16
CA SER A 20 -2.36 45.58 32.91
C SER A 20 -3.75 45.15 33.37
N VAL A 21 -4.48 44.46 32.50
CA VAL A 21 -5.58 43.59 32.92
C VAL A 21 -4.95 42.53 33.80
N VAL A 22 -5.38 42.46 35.05
CA VAL A 22 -5.04 41.35 35.94
C VAL A 22 -5.70 40.11 35.34
N ALA A 23 -4.92 39.31 34.62
CA ALA A 23 -5.34 37.96 34.29
C ALA A 23 -5.53 37.22 35.61
N GLY A 24 -6.78 36.83 35.90
CA GLY A 24 -7.04 35.91 37.00
C GLY A 24 -6.25 34.63 36.76
N GLU A 25 -5.75 34.01 37.83
CA GLU A 25 -5.13 32.69 37.72
C GLU A 25 -6.14 31.72 37.09
N ALA A 26 -5.80 31.19 35.92
CA ALA A 26 -6.64 30.20 35.28
C ALA A 26 -6.66 28.94 36.16
N ASP A 27 -7.86 28.52 36.58
CA ASP A 27 -8.06 27.30 37.36
C ASP A 27 -7.26 26.12 36.77
N PRO A 28 -6.61 25.29 37.60
CA PRO A 28 -5.75 24.22 37.13
C PRO A 28 -6.50 23.22 36.22
N PRO A 29 -5.79 22.58 35.27
CA PRO A 29 -6.37 21.52 34.44
C PRO A 29 -6.94 20.39 35.29
N ILE A 30 -8.03 19.79 34.82
CA ILE A 30 -8.70 18.72 35.56
C ILE A 30 -7.85 17.44 35.50
N ALA A 31 -7.65 16.80 36.66
CA ALA A 31 -6.89 15.55 36.75
C ALA A 31 -7.54 14.43 35.91
N HIS A 32 -6.74 13.78 35.06
CA HIS A 32 -7.19 12.70 34.17
C HIS A 32 -7.86 11.53 34.92
N GLU A 33 -7.46 11.24 36.15
CA GLU A 33 -8.10 10.19 36.96
C GLU A 33 -9.58 10.49 37.26
N LYS A 34 -9.92 11.74 37.61
CA LYS A 34 -11.33 12.19 37.81
C LYS A 34 -12.13 12.03 36.53
N ILE A 35 -11.53 12.34 35.38
CA ILE A 35 -12.17 12.17 34.06
C ILE A 35 -12.35 10.68 33.74
N ARG A 36 -11.32 9.84 33.92
CA ARG A 36 -11.36 8.40 33.61
C ARG A 36 -12.41 7.66 34.43
N ASP A 37 -12.53 7.94 35.73
CA ASP A 37 -13.59 7.35 36.55
C ASP A 37 -14.98 7.84 36.12
N SER A 38 -15.13 9.14 35.84
CA SER A 38 -16.39 9.71 35.34
C SER A 38 -16.84 9.08 34.02
N VAL A 39 -15.93 8.91 33.05
CA VAL A 39 -16.18 8.22 31.77
C VAL A 39 -16.60 6.77 32.02
N ARG A 40 -15.88 6.02 32.87
CA ARG A 40 -16.19 4.62 33.18
C ARG A 40 -17.61 4.46 33.73
N ARG A 41 -17.99 5.25 34.74
CA ARG A 41 -19.34 5.18 35.34
C ARG A 41 -20.44 5.57 34.34
N GLY A 42 -20.20 6.55 33.48
CA GLY A 42 -21.15 6.92 32.43
C GLY A 42 -21.29 5.83 31.35
N LEU A 43 -20.17 5.20 30.96
CA LEU A 43 -20.14 4.12 29.99
C LEU A 43 -20.92 2.88 30.48
N GLU A 44 -20.81 2.52 31.76
CA GLU A 44 -21.60 1.44 32.38
C GLU A 44 -23.12 1.65 32.22
N ILE A 45 -23.60 2.90 32.35
CA ILE A 45 -25.01 3.26 32.12
C ILE A 45 -25.39 3.17 30.63
N VAL A 46 -24.50 3.66 29.75
CA VAL A 46 -24.74 3.75 28.30
C VAL A 46 -24.75 2.37 27.63
N GLN A 47 -23.82 1.48 27.98
CA GLN A 47 -23.79 0.08 27.50
C GLN A 47 -25.05 -0.66 27.95
N LYS A 48 -25.39 -0.62 29.24
CA LYS A 48 -26.60 -1.20 29.80
C LYS A 48 -27.89 -0.74 29.09
N ALA A 49 -27.95 0.52 28.67
CA ALA A 49 -29.07 1.07 27.91
C ALA A 49 -29.16 0.55 26.47
N ALA A 50 -28.01 0.37 25.80
CA ALA A 50 -27.94 -0.26 24.49
C ALA A 50 -28.37 -1.75 24.55
N THR A 51 -27.84 -2.53 25.50
CA THR A 51 -28.18 -3.95 25.69
C THR A 51 -29.67 -4.17 25.98
N ARG A 52 -30.29 -3.30 26.79
CA ARG A 52 -31.70 -3.46 27.20
C ARG A 52 -32.71 -2.98 26.16
N TYR A 53 -32.31 -2.14 25.21
CA TYR A 53 -33.26 -1.57 24.26
C TYR A 53 -33.92 -2.61 23.33
N PRO A 54 -33.17 -3.53 22.67
CA PRO A 54 -33.76 -4.60 21.84
C PRO A 54 -34.72 -5.53 22.60
N LEU A 55 -34.56 -5.68 23.93
CA LEU A 55 -35.46 -6.51 24.76
C LEU A 55 -36.89 -5.93 24.87
N HIS A 56 -37.10 -4.69 24.43
CA HIS A 56 -38.35 -3.97 24.56
C HIS A 56 -38.86 -3.35 23.26
N ARG A 57 -38.05 -3.28 22.20
CA ARG A 57 -38.36 -2.56 20.96
C ARG A 57 -37.71 -3.26 19.76
N ASP A 58 -38.48 -3.47 18.71
CA ASP A 58 -38.05 -4.11 17.46
C ASP A 58 -37.72 -3.08 16.36
N CYS A 59 -37.28 -1.87 16.74
CA CYS A 59 -36.99 -0.82 15.77
C CYS A 59 -35.87 0.13 16.23
N PHE A 60 -35.01 0.52 15.30
CA PHE A 60 -33.89 1.44 15.50
C PHE A 60 -34.23 2.75 16.25
N SER A 61 -33.31 3.18 17.11
CA SER A 61 -33.32 4.44 17.84
C SER A 61 -31.95 5.12 17.83
N CYS A 62 -31.91 6.36 17.35
CA CYS A 62 -30.71 7.21 17.39
C CYS A 62 -30.10 7.37 18.80
N HIS A 63 -30.93 7.31 19.86
CA HIS A 63 -30.51 7.53 21.24
C HIS A 63 -30.14 6.24 22.01
N HIS A 64 -30.45 5.05 21.49
CA HIS A 64 -30.08 3.78 22.13
C HIS A 64 -29.17 2.89 21.27
N GLN A 65 -29.02 3.16 19.97
CA GLN A 65 -28.01 2.55 19.11
C GLN A 65 -26.84 3.53 18.91
N THR A 66 -26.98 4.52 18.01
CA THR A 66 -25.85 5.33 17.51
C THR A 66 -25.09 6.11 18.58
N LEU A 67 -25.79 6.81 19.50
CA LEU A 67 -25.09 7.59 20.53
C LEU A 67 -24.35 6.70 21.54
N PRO A 68 -24.90 5.58 22.02
CA PRO A 68 -24.13 4.58 22.75
C PRO A 68 -22.93 4.01 21.99
N MET A 69 -23.08 3.68 20.70
CA MET A 69 -21.97 3.23 19.85
C MET A 69 -20.86 4.28 19.76
N LEU A 70 -21.21 5.56 19.58
CA LEU A 70 -20.25 6.67 19.55
C LEU A 70 -19.49 6.81 20.87
N ALA A 71 -20.20 6.70 21.99
CA ALA A 71 -19.60 6.74 23.33
C ALA A 71 -18.63 5.58 23.56
N MET A 72 -18.99 4.36 23.17
CA MET A 72 -18.10 3.19 23.20
C MET A 72 -16.87 3.39 22.30
N VAL A 73 -17.04 3.74 21.02
CA VAL A 73 -15.93 3.93 20.08
C VAL A 73 -14.95 5.02 20.55
N LYS A 74 -15.46 6.16 21.05
CA LYS A 74 -14.61 7.21 21.61
C LYS A 74 -13.95 6.78 22.94
N ALA A 75 -14.63 6.06 23.84
CA ALA A 75 -14.00 5.53 25.05
C ALA A 75 -12.86 4.54 24.74
N ARG A 76 -13.08 3.62 23.77
CA ARG A 76 -12.07 2.68 23.25
C ARG A 76 -10.86 3.40 22.67
N ALA A 77 -11.09 4.39 21.80
CA ALA A 77 -10.02 5.18 21.18
C ALA A 77 -9.14 5.93 22.20
N HIS A 78 -9.68 6.22 23.39
CA HIS A 78 -8.98 6.90 24.48
C HIS A 78 -8.56 5.96 25.63
N GLY A 79 -8.48 4.65 25.35
CA GLY A 79 -7.86 3.67 26.25
C GLY A 79 -8.69 3.30 27.47
N LEU A 80 -10.02 3.23 27.32
CA LEU A 80 -10.93 2.56 28.25
C LEU A 80 -11.46 1.26 27.63
N ALA A 81 -11.73 0.27 28.46
CA ALA A 81 -12.37 -0.97 28.04
C ALA A 81 -13.86 -0.75 27.75
N ILE A 82 -14.38 -1.44 26.73
CA ILE A 82 -15.79 -1.43 26.32
C ILE A 82 -16.31 -2.85 26.13
N GLU A 83 -17.62 -3.02 25.98
CA GLU A 83 -18.22 -4.26 25.48
C GLU A 83 -18.12 -4.31 23.94
N GLU A 84 -17.07 -4.94 23.40
CA GLU A 84 -16.80 -4.95 21.95
C GLU A 84 -17.91 -5.65 21.14
N ASP A 85 -18.41 -6.81 21.61
CA ASP A 85 -19.47 -7.56 20.91
C ASP A 85 -20.76 -6.72 20.76
N LEU A 86 -21.06 -5.87 21.76
CA LEU A 86 -22.23 -5.00 21.77
C LEU A 86 -22.21 -3.98 20.62
N LEU A 87 -21.04 -3.55 20.13
CA LEU A 87 -20.96 -2.67 18.95
C LEU A 87 -21.52 -3.36 17.71
N HIS A 88 -21.17 -4.63 17.49
CA HIS A 88 -21.68 -5.41 16.36
C HIS A 88 -23.16 -5.75 16.54
N GLU A 89 -23.59 -6.16 17.74
CA GLU A 89 -25.01 -6.42 18.03
C GLU A 89 -25.91 -5.20 17.76
N GLN A 90 -25.48 -3.98 18.11
CA GLN A 90 -26.25 -2.76 17.82
C GLN A 90 -26.25 -2.42 16.32
N ALA A 91 -25.18 -2.75 15.58
CA ALA A 91 -25.14 -2.60 14.13
C ALA A 91 -26.09 -3.60 13.44
N ASP A 92 -26.03 -4.89 13.81
CA ASP A 92 -26.93 -5.94 13.32
C ASP A 92 -28.41 -5.58 13.55
N PHE A 93 -28.76 -5.18 14.78
CA PHE A 93 -30.10 -4.73 15.14
C PHE A 93 -30.54 -3.50 14.31
N SER A 94 -29.61 -2.61 14.00
CA SER A 94 -29.87 -1.46 13.13
C SER A 94 -30.17 -1.92 11.71
N VAL A 95 -29.35 -2.78 11.11
CA VAL A 95 -29.57 -3.32 9.75
C VAL A 95 -30.92 -4.03 9.65
N GLU A 96 -31.24 -4.92 10.58
CA GLU A 96 -32.51 -5.66 10.57
C GLU A 96 -33.72 -4.73 10.68
N SER A 97 -33.64 -3.69 11.52
CA SER A 97 -34.68 -2.66 11.68
C SER A 97 -35.03 -1.90 10.39
N PHE A 98 -34.12 -1.86 9.41
CA PHE A 98 -34.32 -1.22 8.09
C PHE A 98 -34.52 -2.22 6.96
N ARG A 99 -34.02 -3.46 7.07
CA ARG A 99 -34.17 -4.53 6.07
C ARG A 99 -35.64 -4.78 5.71
N GLU A 100 -36.53 -4.85 6.71
CA GLU A 100 -37.99 -4.96 6.50
C GLU A 100 -38.61 -3.81 5.68
N LYS A 101 -37.95 -2.64 5.65
CA LYS A 101 -38.45 -1.40 5.05
C LYS A 101 -37.77 -1.05 3.73
N LEU A 102 -36.83 -1.88 3.26
CA LEU A 102 -35.96 -1.61 2.10
C LEU A 102 -36.75 -1.22 0.84
N GLN A 103 -37.88 -1.89 0.57
CA GLN A 103 -38.74 -1.60 -0.58
C GLN A 103 -39.44 -0.23 -0.49
N GLU A 104 -39.79 0.24 0.71
CA GLU A 104 -40.37 1.57 0.91
C GLU A 104 -39.30 2.66 0.97
N MET A 105 -38.14 2.35 1.57
CA MET A 105 -36.99 3.24 1.67
C MET A 105 -36.46 3.65 0.31
N THR A 106 -36.28 2.69 -0.60
CA THR A 106 -35.90 2.94 -1.99
C THR A 106 -36.94 3.77 -2.76
N GLN A 107 -38.15 4.00 -2.22
CA GLN A 107 -39.16 4.91 -2.75
C GLN A 107 -39.24 6.26 -1.99
N GLY A 108 -38.37 6.50 -1.00
CA GLY A 108 -38.41 7.69 -0.14
C GLY A 108 -39.51 7.65 0.93
N LYS A 109 -39.95 6.46 1.35
CA LYS A 109 -41.07 6.23 2.29
C LYS A 109 -40.66 5.28 3.44
N GLY A 110 -41.62 4.91 4.31
CA GLY A 110 -41.46 3.87 5.35
C GLY A 110 -40.65 4.23 6.60
N VAL A 111 -39.78 5.24 6.57
CA VAL A 111 -38.91 5.57 7.70
C VAL A 111 -39.55 6.56 8.69
N GLY A 112 -39.86 6.09 9.90
CA GLY A 112 -40.23 6.93 11.04
C GLY A 112 -39.07 7.84 11.47
N GLY A 113 -39.34 9.12 11.73
CA GLY A 113 -38.32 10.16 11.96
C GLY A 113 -37.58 10.63 10.69
N ALA A 114 -37.92 10.06 9.53
CA ALA A 114 -37.41 10.42 8.21
C ALA A 114 -35.87 10.45 8.13
N ALA A 115 -35.30 11.42 7.42
CA ALA A 115 -33.88 11.50 7.11
C ALA A 115 -32.97 11.61 8.35
N MET A 116 -33.48 12.12 9.48
CA MET A 116 -32.73 12.13 10.74
C MET A 116 -32.41 10.71 11.21
N THR A 117 -33.41 9.82 11.19
CA THR A 117 -33.27 8.41 11.58
C THR A 117 -32.27 7.71 10.66
N VAL A 118 -32.36 7.94 9.34
CA VAL A 118 -31.44 7.35 8.34
C VAL A 118 -30.01 7.85 8.52
N GLY A 119 -29.81 9.15 8.74
CA GLY A 119 -28.49 9.73 8.98
C GLY A 119 -27.83 9.20 10.26
N TYR A 120 -28.59 9.06 11.35
CA TYR A 120 -28.10 8.39 12.57
C TYR A 120 -27.80 6.91 12.34
N ALA A 121 -28.60 6.20 11.54
CA ALA A 121 -28.37 4.78 11.25
C ALA A 121 -27.08 4.57 10.43
N LEU A 122 -26.89 5.30 9.33
CA LEU A 122 -25.65 5.26 8.55
C LEU A 122 -24.43 5.66 9.40
N TRP A 123 -24.56 6.65 10.29
CA TRP A 123 -23.49 6.98 11.24
C TRP A 123 -23.21 5.83 12.21
N GLY A 124 -24.24 5.17 12.75
CA GLY A 124 -24.12 3.98 13.60
C GLY A 124 -23.39 2.83 12.89
N LEU A 125 -23.80 2.50 11.66
CA LEU A 125 -23.13 1.50 10.82
C LEU A 125 -21.65 1.85 10.59
N SER A 126 -21.33 3.13 10.34
CA SER A 126 -19.95 3.58 10.16
C SER A 126 -19.08 3.45 11.42
N LEU A 127 -19.68 3.51 12.61
CA LEU A 127 -18.98 3.36 13.90
C LEU A 127 -18.62 1.89 14.22
N ALA A 128 -19.30 0.94 13.58
CA ALA A 128 -19.01 -0.50 13.66
C ALA A 128 -18.23 -1.02 12.43
N ASP A 129 -17.68 -0.12 11.61
CA ASP A 129 -17.01 -0.42 10.33
C ASP A 129 -17.86 -1.32 9.39
N TRP A 130 -19.18 -1.16 9.43
CA TRP A 130 -20.12 -1.97 8.65
C TRP A 130 -19.98 -1.70 7.14
N PRO A 131 -19.93 -2.73 6.28
CA PRO A 131 -19.75 -2.59 4.84
C PRO A 131 -20.93 -1.87 4.17
N CYS A 132 -20.75 -1.40 2.93
CA CYS A 132 -21.88 -0.97 2.12
C CYS A 132 -22.62 -2.21 1.62
N ASP A 133 -23.83 -2.43 2.14
CA ASP A 133 -24.73 -3.52 1.75
C ASP A 133 -26.05 -2.97 1.17
N GLU A 134 -26.95 -3.86 0.74
CA GLU A 134 -28.27 -3.50 0.18
C GLU A 134 -29.09 -2.57 1.09
N VAL A 135 -28.91 -2.64 2.42
CA VAL A 135 -29.65 -1.84 3.39
C VAL A 135 -29.02 -0.45 3.51
N ALA A 136 -27.69 -0.36 3.53
CA ALA A 136 -26.95 0.92 3.45
C ALA A 136 -27.20 1.65 2.12
N GLU A 137 -27.20 0.93 0.99
CA GLU A 137 -27.60 1.47 -0.32
C GLU A 137 -29.06 1.98 -0.30
N GLY A 138 -29.98 1.22 0.30
CA GLY A 138 -31.37 1.62 0.49
C GLY A 138 -31.52 2.90 1.33
N MET A 139 -30.67 3.06 2.35
CA MET A 139 -30.58 4.29 3.16
C MET A 139 -30.05 5.48 2.34
N VAL A 140 -28.99 5.30 1.55
CA VAL A 140 -28.47 6.32 0.62
C VAL A 140 -29.54 6.73 -0.39
N ALA A 141 -30.23 5.77 -1.00
CA ALA A 141 -31.33 6.02 -1.94
C ALA A 141 -32.50 6.78 -1.28
N TYR A 142 -32.82 6.49 -0.01
CA TYR A 142 -33.81 7.24 0.75
C TYR A 142 -33.39 8.70 0.95
N LEU A 143 -32.13 8.96 1.35
CA LEU A 143 -31.62 10.33 1.51
C LEU A 143 -31.69 11.10 0.18
N LEU A 144 -31.19 10.53 -0.91
CA LEU A 144 -31.24 11.16 -2.23
C LEU A 144 -32.66 11.51 -2.68
N LYS A 145 -33.65 10.65 -2.39
CA LYS A 145 -35.06 10.90 -2.75
C LYS A 145 -35.80 11.86 -1.83
N THR A 146 -35.29 12.11 -0.62
CA THR A 146 -35.97 12.94 0.39
C THR A 146 -35.36 14.32 0.61
N GLN A 147 -34.25 14.64 -0.08
CA GLN A 147 -33.66 15.98 -0.10
C GLN A 147 -34.66 17.02 -0.63
N LYS A 148 -34.72 18.19 0.01
CA LYS A 148 -35.53 19.32 -0.43
C LYS A 148 -34.85 20.08 -1.57
N GLN A 149 -35.63 20.87 -2.32
CA GLN A 149 -35.11 21.61 -3.50
C GLN A 149 -34.02 22.63 -3.15
N ASP A 150 -34.08 23.19 -1.94
CA ASP A 150 -33.08 24.09 -1.36
C ASP A 150 -31.88 23.36 -0.72
N GLY A 151 -31.82 22.03 -0.80
CA GLY A 151 -30.64 21.23 -0.42
C GLY A 151 -30.67 20.60 0.97
N HIS A 152 -31.65 20.92 1.82
CA HIS A 152 -31.73 20.40 3.19
C HIS A 152 -32.52 19.10 3.31
N TRP A 153 -32.41 18.45 4.47
CA TRP A 153 -33.29 17.34 4.87
C TRP A 153 -34.16 17.73 6.07
N GLY A 154 -35.42 17.29 6.03
CA GLY A 154 -36.38 17.50 7.12
C GLY A 154 -36.49 16.29 8.05
N THR A 155 -37.05 16.52 9.24
CA THR A 155 -37.50 15.45 10.14
C THR A 155 -39.02 15.29 10.09
N ALA A 156 -39.53 14.14 10.56
CA ALA A 156 -40.96 13.84 10.62
C ALA A 156 -41.65 14.39 11.89
N GLY A 157 -40.90 14.56 12.99
CA GLY A 157 -41.41 15.00 14.29
C GLY A 157 -40.91 16.38 14.74
N ARG A 158 -41.40 16.81 15.91
CA ARG A 158 -40.84 17.95 16.65
C ARG A 158 -40.69 17.59 18.13
N ARG A 159 -39.52 17.05 18.49
CA ARG A 159 -39.14 16.61 19.85
C ARG A 159 -37.80 17.25 20.27
N PRO A 160 -37.74 18.55 20.60
CA PRO A 160 -36.52 19.18 21.11
C PRO A 160 -35.95 18.47 22.35
N PRO A 161 -34.61 18.31 22.48
CA PRO A 161 -33.54 18.65 21.54
C PRO A 161 -33.01 17.41 20.77
N LEU A 162 -33.88 16.44 20.44
CA LEU A 162 -33.49 15.18 19.79
C LEU A 162 -33.99 15.05 18.35
N GLU A 163 -35.10 15.72 18.03
CA GLU A 163 -35.76 15.64 16.72
C GLU A 163 -36.52 16.95 16.41
N GLU A 164 -35.83 18.07 16.23
CA GLU A 164 -36.46 19.27 15.63
C GLU A 164 -35.61 20.05 14.60
N SER A 165 -34.31 19.75 14.50
CA SER A 165 -33.39 20.52 13.65
C SER A 165 -33.23 19.95 12.24
N ALA A 166 -33.54 20.78 11.24
CA ALA A 166 -33.16 20.53 9.83
C ALA A 166 -31.65 20.63 9.60
N ILE A 167 -30.91 21.35 10.47
CA ILE A 167 -29.44 21.42 10.42
C ILE A 167 -28.85 20.08 10.87
N THR A 168 -29.34 19.51 11.98
CA THR A 168 -28.99 18.14 12.43
C THR A 168 -29.28 17.11 11.35
N CYS A 169 -30.49 17.13 10.75
CA CYS A 169 -30.81 16.24 9.63
C CYS A 169 -29.82 16.35 8.47
N THR A 170 -29.48 17.58 8.08
CA THR A 170 -28.64 17.85 6.90
C THR A 170 -27.19 17.47 7.15
N ALA A 171 -26.64 17.76 8.33
CA ALA A 171 -25.29 17.34 8.72
C ALA A 171 -25.17 15.81 8.77
N LEU A 172 -26.15 15.10 9.35
CA LEU A 172 -26.15 13.63 9.41
C LEU A 172 -26.39 12.97 8.04
N ALA A 173 -27.21 13.59 7.18
CA ALA A 173 -27.38 13.12 5.81
C ALA A 173 -26.10 13.27 4.99
N VAL A 174 -25.38 14.40 5.13
CA VAL A 174 -24.04 14.57 4.53
C VAL A 174 -23.08 13.52 5.05
N GLU A 175 -23.02 13.26 6.36
CA GLU A 175 -22.16 12.22 6.95
C GLU A 175 -22.39 10.84 6.32
N GLY A 176 -23.66 10.38 6.29
CA GLY A 176 -24.03 9.10 5.70
C GLY A 176 -23.75 9.01 4.20
N LEU A 177 -24.08 10.07 3.44
CA LEU A 177 -23.81 10.13 2.00
C LEU A 177 -22.30 10.16 1.68
N SER A 178 -21.50 10.86 2.47
CA SER A 178 -20.03 10.90 2.30
C SER A 178 -19.36 9.56 2.62
N ARG A 179 -19.97 8.69 3.44
CA ARG A 179 -19.42 7.38 3.81
C ARG A 179 -19.91 6.24 2.90
N TYR A 180 -21.18 6.24 2.50
CA TYR A 180 -21.83 5.12 1.81
C TYR A 180 -22.31 5.43 0.38
N GLY A 181 -22.14 6.66 -0.11
CA GLY A 181 -22.74 7.09 -1.38
C GLY A 181 -21.90 6.88 -2.66
N ASP A 182 -20.67 6.38 -2.56
CA ASP A 182 -19.65 6.36 -3.64
C ASP A 182 -19.49 7.72 -4.34
N PHE A 183 -18.71 8.60 -3.71
CA PHE A 183 -18.51 9.98 -4.14
C PHE A 183 -17.86 10.11 -5.53
N ASP A 184 -16.99 9.16 -5.91
CA ASP A 184 -16.19 9.24 -7.14
C ASP A 184 -16.96 8.75 -8.38
N GLN A 185 -18.03 7.95 -8.20
CA GLN A 185 -18.83 7.40 -9.31
C GLN A 185 -20.29 7.89 -9.31
N ASN A 186 -20.84 8.33 -8.17
CA ASN A 186 -22.26 8.70 -8.05
C ASN A 186 -22.48 10.22 -8.09
N HIS A 187 -22.69 10.76 -9.30
CA HIS A 187 -22.99 12.19 -9.49
C HIS A 187 -24.18 12.69 -8.66
N SER A 188 -25.18 11.84 -8.35
CA SER A 188 -26.35 12.25 -7.56
C SER A 188 -25.99 12.55 -6.10
N VAL A 189 -25.01 11.84 -5.55
CA VAL A 189 -24.49 12.05 -4.20
C VAL A 189 -23.65 13.32 -4.12
N THR A 190 -22.78 13.53 -5.11
CA THR A 190 -22.00 14.76 -5.24
C THR A 190 -22.89 15.99 -5.37
N ASP A 191 -23.93 15.96 -6.21
CA ASP A 191 -24.94 17.02 -6.34
C ASP A 191 -25.71 17.26 -5.02
N ALA A 192 -26.06 16.19 -4.30
CA ALA A 192 -26.79 16.31 -3.03
C ALA A 192 -25.92 16.98 -1.96
N ILE A 193 -24.66 16.58 -1.83
CA ILE A 193 -23.70 17.19 -0.88
C ILE A 193 -23.41 18.66 -1.26
N ALA A 194 -23.29 18.98 -2.55
CA ALA A 194 -23.08 20.35 -3.02
C ALA A 194 -24.25 21.28 -2.65
N LYS A 195 -25.51 20.83 -2.81
CA LYS A 195 -26.69 21.59 -2.37
C LYS A 195 -26.73 21.75 -0.85
N ALA A 196 -26.39 20.69 -0.11
CA ALA A 196 -26.34 20.71 1.35
C ALA A 196 -25.29 21.72 1.87
N LYS A 197 -24.12 21.80 1.22
CA LYS A 197 -23.07 22.79 1.50
C LYS A 197 -23.56 24.22 1.35
N THR A 198 -24.25 24.53 0.24
CA THR A 198 -24.85 25.85 0.01
C THR A 198 -25.83 26.20 1.13
N TRP A 199 -26.76 25.28 1.42
CA TRP A 199 -27.77 25.49 2.46
C TRP A 199 -27.18 25.68 3.87
N LEU A 200 -26.21 24.84 4.27
CA LEU A 200 -25.52 24.96 5.56
C LEU A 200 -24.76 26.29 5.70
N SER A 201 -24.29 26.86 4.59
CA SER A 201 -23.61 28.16 4.57
C SER A 201 -24.58 29.31 4.87
N GLU A 202 -25.80 29.27 4.32
CA GLU A 202 -26.79 30.35 4.40
C GLU A 202 -27.79 30.24 5.57
N THR A 203 -28.01 29.03 6.11
CA THR A 203 -29.05 28.75 7.10
C THR A 203 -28.83 29.43 8.47
N HIS A 204 -29.94 29.83 9.12
CA HIS A 204 -29.93 30.47 10.43
C HIS A 204 -30.11 29.47 11.58
N VAL A 205 -29.19 29.51 12.54
CA VAL A 205 -29.22 28.72 13.78
C VAL A 205 -30.20 29.30 14.81
N LYS A 206 -30.93 28.44 15.54
CA LYS A 206 -31.98 28.85 16.51
C LYS A 206 -31.70 28.46 17.95
N ASN A 207 -30.84 27.46 18.17
CA ASN A 207 -30.55 26.85 19.46
C ASN A 207 -29.10 26.33 19.47
N GLN A 208 -28.66 25.67 20.55
CA GLN A 208 -27.27 25.18 20.62
C GLN A 208 -26.99 23.97 19.73
N GLU A 209 -27.98 23.10 19.55
CA GLU A 209 -27.90 21.95 18.63
C GLU A 209 -27.63 22.42 17.19
N ASP A 210 -28.38 23.42 16.73
CA ASP A 210 -28.20 24.07 15.42
C ASP A 210 -26.79 24.65 15.25
N ARG A 211 -26.23 25.30 16.29
CA ARG A 211 -24.87 25.86 16.26
C ARG A 211 -23.83 24.75 16.12
N ASN A 212 -23.93 23.71 16.97
CA ASN A 212 -23.03 22.56 16.97
C ASN A 212 -23.07 21.80 15.63
N LEU A 213 -24.26 21.47 15.15
CA LEU A 213 -24.42 20.66 13.93
C LEU A 213 -24.16 21.48 12.65
N ARG A 214 -24.34 22.81 12.67
CA ARG A 214 -23.85 23.66 11.57
C ARG A 214 -22.33 23.68 11.51
N LEU A 215 -21.64 23.80 12.65
CA LEU A 215 -20.17 23.72 12.71
C LEU A 215 -19.67 22.37 12.15
N ARG A 216 -20.18 21.25 12.67
CA ARG A 216 -19.84 19.89 12.19
C ARG A 216 -20.15 19.71 10.70
N GLY A 217 -21.32 20.15 10.25
CA GLY A 217 -21.73 20.08 8.83
C GLY A 217 -20.82 20.90 7.91
N LEU A 218 -20.45 22.13 8.29
CA LEU A 218 -19.54 23.00 7.51
C LEU A 218 -18.13 22.40 7.41
N LEU A 219 -17.61 21.80 8.49
CA LEU A 219 -16.36 21.05 8.47
C LEU A 219 -16.44 19.88 7.49
N ARG A 220 -17.52 19.08 7.56
CA ARG A 220 -17.68 17.86 6.74
C ARG A 220 -17.77 18.13 5.24
N VAL A 221 -18.36 19.25 4.82
CA VAL A 221 -18.43 19.68 3.41
C VAL A 221 -17.23 20.51 2.94
N ASN A 222 -16.17 20.63 3.74
CA ASN A 222 -15.02 21.50 3.49
C ASN A 222 -15.43 22.92 3.11
N ALA A 223 -16.29 23.56 3.92
CA ALA A 223 -16.72 24.93 3.72
C ALA A 223 -15.57 25.95 3.88
N ASP A 224 -15.79 27.18 3.41
CA ASP A 224 -14.80 28.24 3.54
C ASP A 224 -14.45 28.50 5.01
N ARG A 225 -13.15 28.65 5.30
CA ARG A 225 -12.63 28.81 6.66
C ARG A 225 -13.33 29.94 7.44
N SER A 226 -13.67 31.04 6.77
CA SER A 226 -14.40 32.16 7.39
C SER A 226 -15.80 31.78 7.89
N LEU A 227 -16.49 30.83 7.25
CA LEU A 227 -17.79 30.33 7.70
C LEU A 227 -17.63 29.35 8.87
N VAL A 228 -16.58 28.53 8.85
CA VAL A 228 -16.21 27.64 9.96
C VAL A 228 -15.85 28.46 11.20
N ASP A 229 -14.98 29.48 11.06
CA ASP A 229 -14.59 30.38 12.14
C ASP A 229 -15.80 31.14 12.74
N GLN A 230 -16.75 31.59 11.89
CA GLN A 230 -18.02 32.19 12.34
C GLN A 230 -18.91 31.21 13.11
N ALA A 231 -19.03 29.96 12.63
CA ALA A 231 -19.80 28.93 13.32
C ALA A 231 -19.15 28.55 14.66
N LEU A 232 -17.83 28.49 14.72
CA LEU A 232 -17.05 28.24 15.93
C LEU A 232 -17.24 29.36 16.97
N SER A 233 -17.18 30.64 16.56
CA SER A 233 -17.50 31.77 17.44
C SER A 233 -18.92 31.64 18.00
N ALA A 234 -19.91 31.41 17.13
CA ALA A 234 -21.31 31.28 17.56
C ALA A 234 -21.56 30.11 18.53
N VAL A 235 -20.76 29.03 18.47
CA VAL A 235 -20.78 27.94 19.46
C VAL A 235 -20.15 28.36 20.78
N LEU A 236 -19.05 29.12 20.77
CA LEU A 236 -18.35 29.57 21.98
C LEU A 236 -19.11 30.70 22.70
N ASP A 237 -19.66 31.66 21.96
CA ASP A 237 -20.32 32.87 22.45
C ASP A 237 -21.60 32.59 23.29
N SER A 238 -22.15 31.38 23.20
CA SER A 238 -23.32 30.93 23.97
C SER A 238 -22.99 30.23 25.30
N GLN A 239 -21.71 30.10 25.66
CA GLN A 239 -21.31 29.50 26.94
C GLN A 239 -21.80 30.34 28.14
N ARG A 240 -22.38 29.69 29.14
CA ARG A 240 -22.90 30.37 30.34
C ARG A 240 -21.81 30.62 31.37
N ALA A 241 -22.14 31.40 32.40
CA ALA A 241 -21.27 31.65 33.55
C ALA A 241 -20.93 30.36 34.34
N ASP A 242 -21.85 29.40 34.38
CA ASP A 242 -21.64 28.07 34.99
C ASP A 242 -20.67 27.15 34.22
N GLY A 243 -20.18 27.58 33.05
CA GLY A 243 -19.24 26.83 32.22
C GLY A 243 -19.89 25.85 31.25
N GLY A 244 -21.18 25.53 31.42
CA GLY A 244 -21.91 24.71 30.48
C GLY A 244 -22.48 25.51 29.30
N TRP A 245 -23.15 24.78 28.41
CA TRP A 245 -23.98 25.33 27.34
C TRP A 245 -25.44 24.93 27.55
N PRO A 246 -26.41 25.82 27.25
CA PRO A 246 -27.83 25.53 27.37
C PRO A 246 -28.38 24.97 26.06
N ALA A 247 -29.33 24.05 26.12
CA ALA A 247 -29.99 23.56 24.89
C ALA A 247 -30.68 24.68 24.10
N ARG A 248 -31.14 25.74 24.78
CA ARG A 248 -31.75 26.94 24.21
C ARG A 248 -31.37 28.18 25.02
N ASP A 249 -31.39 29.35 24.40
CA ASP A 249 -30.96 30.61 25.02
C ASP A 249 -31.84 31.08 26.19
N ASP A 250 -33.04 30.50 26.36
CA ASP A 250 -33.97 30.71 27.49
C ASP A 250 -33.85 29.68 28.62
N LEU A 251 -32.91 28.73 28.53
CA LEU A 251 -32.70 27.65 29.49
C LEU A 251 -31.36 27.76 30.24
N PRO A 252 -31.23 27.11 31.43
CA PRO A 252 -29.94 26.86 32.05
C PRO A 252 -29.11 25.87 31.20
N SER A 253 -27.81 25.78 31.51
CA SER A 253 -26.92 24.78 30.92
C SER A 253 -27.39 23.36 31.23
N ASP A 254 -27.22 22.43 30.28
CA ASP A 254 -27.46 21.00 30.51
C ASP A 254 -26.38 20.12 29.86
N ALA A 255 -26.25 18.89 30.35
CA ALA A 255 -25.19 17.98 29.97
C ALA A 255 -25.30 17.49 28.51
N TYR A 256 -26.52 17.45 27.94
CA TYR A 256 -26.75 17.11 26.55
C TYR A 256 -26.13 18.18 25.63
N ALA A 257 -26.51 19.45 25.84
CA ALA A 257 -25.97 20.55 25.05
C ALA A 257 -24.47 20.76 25.31
N THR A 258 -24.00 20.62 26.55
CA THR A 258 -22.58 20.76 26.90
C THR A 258 -21.71 19.65 26.29
N GLY A 259 -22.09 18.39 26.43
CA GLY A 259 -21.33 17.26 25.87
C GLY A 259 -21.27 17.29 24.34
N GLN A 260 -22.39 17.57 23.68
CA GLN A 260 -22.43 17.73 22.22
C GLN A 260 -21.58 18.93 21.76
N THR A 261 -21.58 20.03 22.51
CA THR A 261 -20.76 21.21 22.19
C THR A 261 -19.27 20.88 22.29
N LEU A 262 -18.81 20.28 23.40
CA LEU A 262 -17.41 19.92 23.58
C LEU A 262 -16.91 18.93 22.52
N ALA A 263 -17.72 17.93 22.14
CA ALA A 263 -17.41 17.01 21.05
C ALA A 263 -17.27 17.75 19.71
N GLY A 264 -18.17 18.68 19.39
CA GLY A 264 -18.08 19.51 18.18
C GLY A 264 -16.90 20.49 18.17
N LEU A 265 -16.48 20.98 19.35
CA LEU A 265 -15.29 21.83 19.49
C LEU A 265 -13.98 21.05 19.26
N GLU A 266 -13.90 19.77 19.66
CA GLU A 266 -12.75 18.92 19.33
C GLU A 266 -12.69 18.62 17.83
N GLU A 267 -13.80 18.26 17.20
CA GLU A 267 -13.85 18.05 15.74
C GLU A 267 -13.47 19.32 14.95
N ALA A 268 -13.71 20.51 15.52
CA ALA A 268 -13.25 21.79 14.98
C ALA A 268 -11.78 22.13 15.28
N GLY A 269 -11.05 21.24 15.97
CA GLY A 269 -9.63 21.40 16.30
C GLY A 269 -9.35 22.33 17.49
N LEU A 270 -10.35 22.68 18.32
CA LEU A 270 -10.12 23.51 19.50
C LEU A 270 -9.28 22.77 20.54
N ASN A 271 -8.22 23.41 21.04
CA ASN A 271 -7.39 22.81 22.07
C ASN A 271 -8.18 22.65 23.39
N VAL A 272 -8.26 21.42 23.90
CA VAL A 272 -8.95 21.08 25.17
C VAL A 272 -8.43 21.85 26.39
N ALA A 273 -7.23 22.43 26.31
CA ALA A 273 -6.64 23.28 27.35
C ALA A 273 -7.18 24.73 27.35
N THR A 274 -8.01 25.11 26.38
CA THR A 274 -8.66 26.43 26.37
C THR A 274 -9.63 26.58 27.54
N GLU A 275 -9.74 27.80 28.08
CA GLU A 275 -10.57 28.10 29.25
C GLU A 275 -12.04 27.68 29.04
N ALA A 276 -12.61 27.99 27.87
CA ALA A 276 -13.97 27.60 27.51
C ALA A 276 -14.16 26.07 27.55
N TYR A 277 -13.22 25.30 26.99
CA TYR A 277 -13.30 23.84 26.99
C TYR A 277 -13.16 23.27 28.42
N GLN A 278 -12.19 23.77 29.21
CA GLN A 278 -12.01 23.35 30.61
C GLN A 278 -13.23 23.67 31.49
N ARG A 279 -13.85 24.84 31.31
CA ARG A 279 -15.09 25.22 32.03
C ARG A 279 -16.26 24.27 31.68
N GLY A 280 -16.37 23.85 30.43
CA GLY A 280 -17.33 22.83 30.00
C GLY A 280 -17.08 21.45 30.61
N LEU A 281 -15.82 21.02 30.68
CA LEU A 281 -15.47 19.75 31.34
C LEU A 281 -15.77 19.76 32.84
N ARG A 282 -15.50 20.89 33.53
CA ARG A 282 -15.89 21.06 34.95
C ARG A 282 -17.40 20.96 35.11
N PHE A 283 -18.17 21.67 34.27
CA PHE A 283 -19.63 21.56 34.26
C PHE A 283 -20.10 20.09 34.12
N LEU A 284 -19.53 19.31 33.20
CA LEU A 284 -19.90 17.89 33.08
C LEU A 284 -19.54 17.10 34.34
N LEU A 285 -18.32 17.21 34.85
CA LEU A 285 -17.89 16.45 36.03
C LEU A 285 -18.67 16.79 37.29
N ASP A 286 -19.09 18.05 37.44
CA ASP A 286 -19.80 18.54 38.61
C ASP A 286 -21.34 18.38 38.48
N SER A 287 -21.83 18.02 37.28
CA SER A 287 -23.24 17.68 37.01
C SER A 287 -23.50 16.17 36.83
N GLN A 288 -22.47 15.31 36.95
CA GLN A 288 -22.65 13.86 36.95
C GLN A 288 -23.37 13.42 38.24
N CYS A 289 -24.38 12.57 38.12
CA CYS A 289 -25.08 11.97 39.26
C CYS A 289 -24.22 10.88 39.93
N ASP A 290 -24.51 10.56 41.20
CA ASP A 290 -23.80 9.52 41.97
C ASP A 290 -23.83 8.13 41.29
N ASP A 291 -24.88 7.87 40.50
CA ASP A 291 -25.08 6.67 39.69
C ASP A 291 -24.26 6.63 38.38
N GLY A 292 -23.49 7.69 38.08
CA GLY A 292 -22.68 7.81 36.87
C GLY A 292 -23.37 8.43 35.66
N SER A 293 -24.68 8.64 35.70
CA SER A 293 -25.45 9.23 34.59
C SER A 293 -25.46 10.76 34.60
N TRP A 294 -25.91 11.36 33.51
CA TRP A 294 -26.24 12.79 33.43
C TRP A 294 -27.73 12.97 33.22
N LYS A 295 -28.46 13.26 34.31
CA LYS A 295 -29.90 13.50 34.26
C LYS A 295 -30.22 14.77 33.45
N VAL A 296 -31.05 14.64 32.42
CA VAL A 296 -31.68 15.78 31.74
C VAL A 296 -33.19 15.61 31.78
N GLU A 297 -33.93 16.67 32.14
CA GLU A 297 -35.38 16.55 32.25
C GLU A 297 -36.06 16.62 30.88
N THR A 298 -36.63 15.49 30.40
CA THR A 298 -37.48 15.51 29.20
C THR A 298 -38.59 16.57 29.28
N ARG A 299 -38.66 17.40 28.24
CA ARG A 299 -39.57 18.55 28.10
C ARG A 299 -40.73 18.28 27.13
N VAL A 300 -40.75 17.10 26.51
CA VAL A 300 -41.72 16.67 25.49
C VAL A 300 -42.71 15.68 26.11
N LYS A 301 -43.99 15.70 25.69
CA LYS A 301 -44.94 14.64 26.07
C LYS A 301 -44.44 13.30 25.49
N PRO A 302 -44.20 12.27 26.31
CA PRO A 302 -43.69 11.00 25.81
C PRO A 302 -44.71 10.33 24.89
N ILE A 303 -44.32 10.12 23.63
CA ILE A 303 -45.08 9.33 22.65
C ILE A 303 -44.83 7.82 22.89
N GLN A 304 -43.63 7.48 23.35
CA GLN A 304 -43.26 6.11 23.71
C GLN A 304 -43.64 5.83 25.17
N VAL A 305 -44.28 4.67 25.40
CA VAL A 305 -44.52 4.15 26.75
C VAL A 305 -43.18 3.89 27.44
N TYR A 306 -43.08 4.25 28.72
CA TYR A 306 -41.90 3.98 29.56
C TYR A 306 -41.58 2.48 29.62
N PHE A 307 -40.29 2.16 29.63
CA PHE A 307 -39.73 0.84 29.92
C PHE A 307 -38.42 1.02 30.70
N ASP A 308 -37.91 -0.01 31.37
CA ASP A 308 -36.64 0.07 32.11
C ASP A 308 -35.44 -0.24 31.21
N ASN A 309 -34.94 0.77 30.49
CA ASN A 309 -33.69 0.67 29.75
C ASN A 309 -32.44 0.64 30.67
N GLY A 310 -32.57 0.74 31.99
CA GLY A 310 -31.46 0.77 32.93
C GLY A 310 -30.98 2.15 33.36
N ASP A 311 -31.53 3.23 32.78
CA ASP A 311 -31.41 4.61 33.28
C ASP A 311 -32.25 4.81 34.56
N PRO A 312 -31.69 5.40 35.63
CA PRO A 312 -32.40 5.53 36.91
C PRO A 312 -33.46 6.65 36.95
N HIS A 313 -33.57 7.49 35.91
CA HIS A 313 -34.43 8.68 35.91
C HIS A 313 -35.81 8.46 35.28
N GLY A 314 -36.22 7.20 35.11
CA GLY A 314 -37.59 6.84 34.74
C GLY A 314 -37.98 7.39 33.36
N LYS A 315 -39.01 8.25 33.31
CA LYS A 315 -39.49 8.87 32.06
C LYS A 315 -38.45 9.78 31.37
N HIS A 316 -37.40 10.18 32.09
CA HIS A 316 -36.38 11.10 31.58
C HIS A 316 -35.28 10.38 30.77
N GLN A 317 -35.20 9.04 30.83
CA GLN A 317 -34.21 8.19 30.13
C GLN A 317 -33.96 8.58 28.66
N PHE A 318 -35.02 8.98 27.95
CA PHE A 318 -34.98 9.27 26.51
C PHE A 318 -34.07 10.45 26.15
N ILE A 319 -33.77 11.33 27.11
CA ILE A 319 -32.78 12.41 26.96
C ILE A 319 -31.58 12.25 27.92
N SER A 320 -31.76 11.61 29.09
CA SER A 320 -30.64 11.30 29.99
C SER A 320 -29.61 10.35 29.38
N ILE A 321 -30.03 9.34 28.58
CA ILE A 321 -29.07 8.46 27.88
C ILE A 321 -28.27 9.22 26.81
N PRO A 322 -28.89 10.00 25.89
CA PRO A 322 -28.16 10.91 25.01
C PRO A 322 -27.22 11.88 25.73
N ALA A 323 -27.65 12.45 26.87
CA ALA A 323 -26.83 13.35 27.66
C ALA A 323 -25.61 12.63 28.24
N THR A 324 -25.82 11.42 28.77
CA THR A 324 -24.75 10.56 29.31
C THR A 324 -23.79 10.13 28.19
N ALA A 325 -24.29 9.73 27.02
CA ALA A 325 -23.46 9.36 25.88
C ALA A 325 -22.61 10.55 25.38
N TRP A 326 -23.19 11.74 25.20
CA TRP A 326 -22.45 12.94 24.81
C TRP A 326 -21.45 13.42 25.88
N ALA A 327 -21.78 13.30 27.15
CA ALA A 327 -20.86 13.60 28.24
C ALA A 327 -19.68 12.60 28.28
N VAL A 328 -19.95 11.30 28.11
CA VAL A 328 -18.92 10.25 27.96
C VAL A 328 -18.02 10.53 26.76
N VAL A 329 -18.56 10.91 25.61
CA VAL A 329 -17.76 11.32 24.43
C VAL A 329 -16.87 12.51 24.76
N ALA A 330 -17.43 13.60 25.29
CA ALA A 330 -16.67 14.82 25.60
C ALA A 330 -15.55 14.59 26.63
N LEU A 331 -15.82 13.79 27.65
CA LEU A 331 -14.87 13.44 28.70
C LEU A 331 -13.81 12.42 28.22
N ALA A 332 -14.20 11.43 27.42
CA ALA A 332 -13.25 10.50 26.80
C ALA A 332 -12.28 11.23 25.86
N VAL A 333 -12.79 12.15 25.03
CA VAL A 333 -11.97 13.02 24.18
C VAL A 333 -11.06 13.95 25.00
N ALA A 334 -11.53 14.43 26.15
CA ALA A 334 -10.73 15.23 27.08
C ALA A 334 -9.62 14.43 27.79
N LEU A 335 -9.77 13.11 27.91
CA LEU A 335 -8.63 12.21 28.06
C LEU A 335 -7.86 12.17 26.73
N LYS A 336 -7.29 13.31 26.31
CA LYS A 336 -6.12 13.29 25.44
C LYS A 336 -5.23 12.20 26.01
N ALA A 337 -4.88 11.21 25.18
CA ALA A 337 -3.95 10.17 25.58
C ALA A 337 -2.80 10.88 26.29
N GLU A 338 -2.56 10.55 27.56
CA GLU A 338 -1.40 11.07 28.28
C GLU A 338 -0.22 10.93 27.33
N GLU A 339 0.51 12.01 27.03
CA GLU A 339 1.73 11.85 26.23
C GLU A 339 2.57 10.81 26.97
N PRO A 340 2.70 9.58 26.43
CA PRO A 340 2.73 8.42 27.31
C PRO A 340 4.14 8.30 27.87
N ILE A 341 4.44 8.97 28.98
CA ILE A 341 5.79 9.25 29.55
C ILE A 341 6.84 9.26 28.42
N ALA A 342 6.65 10.19 27.47
CA ALA A 342 7.26 10.24 26.14
C ALA A 342 7.86 8.88 25.69
N GLN A 343 7.00 7.88 25.42
CA GLN A 343 7.44 6.49 25.29
C GLN A 343 8.61 6.42 24.31
N PRO A 344 9.79 5.98 24.77
CA PRO A 344 11.04 6.20 24.05
C PRO A 344 10.92 5.58 22.67
N TYR A 345 11.29 6.33 21.64
CA TYR A 345 11.34 5.80 20.29
C TYR A 345 12.21 4.54 20.27
N ASP A 346 11.76 3.49 19.59
CA ASP A 346 12.51 2.23 19.53
C ASP A 346 13.84 2.43 18.81
N LEU A 347 13.81 3.27 17.78
CA LEU A 347 14.99 3.75 17.07
C LEU A 347 14.82 5.23 16.70
N LEU A 348 15.87 6.01 16.92
CA LEU A 348 15.96 7.42 16.51
C LEU A 348 17.22 7.62 15.65
N ILE A 349 17.02 7.96 14.39
CA ILE A 349 18.08 8.26 13.42
C ILE A 349 18.25 9.78 13.41
N ARG A 350 19.44 10.32 13.68
CA ARG A 350 19.66 11.76 13.83
C ARG A 350 20.63 12.38 12.83
N GLY A 351 20.32 13.60 12.40
CA GLY A 351 21.21 14.50 11.66
C GLY A 351 21.57 14.06 10.24
N GLY A 352 20.73 13.24 9.61
CA GLY A 352 20.97 12.74 8.25
C GLY A 352 20.48 13.68 7.16
N THR A 353 20.78 13.33 5.92
CA THR A 353 20.22 13.95 4.71
C THR A 353 19.01 13.13 4.27
N ILE A 354 17.80 13.57 4.60
CA ILE A 354 16.56 12.86 4.28
C ILE A 354 16.25 13.03 2.79
N VAL A 355 16.11 11.90 2.10
CA VAL A 355 15.56 11.78 0.75
C VAL A 355 14.33 10.90 0.87
N ASP A 356 13.16 11.50 1.04
CA ASP A 356 11.93 10.83 1.49
C ASP A 356 11.31 9.82 0.51
N GLY A 357 11.87 9.71 -0.70
CA GLY A 357 11.37 8.84 -1.77
C GLY A 357 10.29 9.44 -2.67
N THR A 358 9.80 10.66 -2.40
CA THR A 358 8.81 11.33 -3.26
C THR A 358 9.41 11.83 -4.58
N GLY A 359 10.72 12.10 -4.59
CA GLY A 359 11.42 12.83 -5.66
C GLY A 359 11.54 14.33 -5.40
N ASN A 360 11.01 14.84 -4.28
CA ASN A 360 11.29 16.20 -3.81
C ASN A 360 12.76 16.36 -3.39
N PRO A 361 13.32 17.59 -3.40
CA PRO A 361 14.67 17.87 -2.92
C PRO A 361 14.91 17.42 -1.47
N TRP A 362 16.14 16.98 -1.19
CA TRP A 362 16.55 16.55 0.15
C TRP A 362 16.50 17.68 1.19
N TYR A 363 16.43 17.29 2.47
CA TYR A 363 16.60 18.21 3.62
C TYR A 363 17.28 17.52 4.80
N HIS A 364 17.84 18.29 5.74
CA HIS A 364 18.43 17.72 6.96
C HIS A 364 17.39 17.46 8.05
N GLY A 365 17.49 16.31 8.72
CA GLY A 365 16.63 16.01 9.86
C GLY A 365 16.86 14.63 10.47
N ASP A 366 15.92 14.29 11.35
CA ASP A 366 15.87 13.06 12.12
C ASP A 366 14.68 12.19 11.66
N VAL A 367 14.76 10.87 11.92
CA VAL A 367 13.67 9.91 11.71
C VAL A 367 13.46 9.12 12.99
N ALA A 368 12.27 9.18 13.56
CA ALA A 368 11.87 8.38 14.72
C ALA A 368 11.02 7.18 14.29
N VAL A 369 11.27 6.03 14.92
CA VAL A 369 10.56 4.78 14.70
C VAL A 369 9.94 4.32 16.03
N ARG A 370 8.71 3.82 15.97
CA ARG A 370 8.02 3.17 17.09
C ARG A 370 7.35 1.89 16.60
N GLY A 371 7.64 0.77 17.26
CA GLY A 371 7.35 -0.56 16.73
C GLY A 371 7.97 -0.72 15.34
N GLU A 372 7.12 -1.01 14.35
CA GLU A 372 7.53 -1.25 12.97
C GLU A 372 7.27 -0.05 12.04
N LYS A 373 6.77 1.08 12.59
CA LYS A 373 6.32 2.24 11.83
C LYS A 373 7.18 3.48 12.10
N ILE A 374 7.28 4.35 11.10
CA ILE A 374 7.84 5.70 11.24
C ILE A 374 6.87 6.52 12.10
N ALA A 375 7.36 7.08 13.20
CA ALA A 375 6.56 7.84 14.16
C ALA A 375 6.66 9.36 13.94
N ALA A 376 7.83 9.87 13.57
CA ALA A 376 8.06 11.28 13.27
C ALA A 376 9.26 11.46 12.32
N LEU A 377 9.33 12.62 11.68
CA LEU A 377 10.30 12.97 10.65
C LEU A 377 10.65 14.47 10.74
N GLY A 378 11.89 14.86 10.45
CA GLY A 378 12.33 16.26 10.44
C GLY A 378 12.98 16.69 11.76
N GLN A 379 12.54 17.80 12.36
CA GLN A 379 13.13 18.28 13.62
C GLN A 379 12.52 17.56 14.82
N ILE A 380 13.32 16.72 15.49
CA ILE A 380 12.93 15.97 16.69
C ILE A 380 13.72 16.52 17.88
N PRO A 381 13.09 16.85 19.04
CA PRO A 381 13.76 17.47 20.19
C PRO A 381 15.05 16.75 20.58
N ALA A 382 16.10 17.50 20.95
CA ALA A 382 17.42 16.93 21.22
C ALA A 382 17.44 15.97 22.44
N ASP A 383 16.53 16.19 23.37
CA ASP A 383 16.24 15.42 24.57
C ASP A 383 15.18 14.32 24.37
N ALA A 384 14.61 14.19 23.16
CA ALA A 384 13.62 13.16 22.85
C ALA A 384 14.17 11.75 23.19
N PRO A 385 13.51 11.00 24.09
CA PRO A 385 14.03 9.73 24.58
C PRO A 385 13.91 8.65 23.50
N ALA A 386 14.94 7.81 23.40
CA ALA A 386 14.98 6.68 22.48
C ALA A 386 15.73 5.49 23.10
N ARG A 387 15.26 4.27 22.83
CA ARG A 387 15.93 3.02 23.24
C ARG A 387 17.26 2.83 22.51
N ARG A 388 17.32 3.30 21.26
CA ARG A 388 18.50 3.25 20.39
C ARG A 388 18.58 4.51 19.56
N THR A 389 19.79 5.08 19.42
CA THR A 389 20.06 6.21 18.53
C THR A 389 21.10 5.81 17.49
N ILE A 390 20.90 6.22 16.23
CA ILE A 390 21.89 6.15 15.14
C ILE A 390 22.27 7.58 14.77
N ASP A 391 23.57 7.88 14.76
CA ASP A 391 24.12 9.09 14.16
C ASP A 391 24.22 8.89 12.65
N ALA A 392 23.46 9.69 11.89
CA ALA A 392 23.40 9.65 10.43
C ALA A 392 24.08 10.87 9.78
N ARG A 393 24.86 11.65 10.52
CA ARG A 393 25.60 12.78 9.95
C ARG A 393 26.54 12.33 8.85
N GLY A 394 26.41 12.94 7.67
CA GLY A 394 27.13 12.56 6.45
C GLY A 394 26.52 11.39 5.68
N LEU A 395 25.42 10.79 6.17
CA LEU A 395 24.66 9.76 5.47
C LEU A 395 23.37 10.32 4.88
N VAL A 396 22.96 9.77 3.74
CA VAL A 396 21.60 9.89 3.22
C VAL A 396 20.71 8.93 3.99
N VAL A 397 19.49 9.34 4.32
CA VAL A 397 18.43 8.51 4.89
C VAL A 397 17.29 8.44 3.90
N ALA A 398 17.05 7.26 3.36
CA ALA A 398 16.06 7.00 2.32
C ALA A 398 15.10 5.86 2.75
N PRO A 399 13.92 5.72 2.12
CA PRO A 399 13.14 4.50 2.27
C PRO A 399 13.98 3.30 1.82
N GLY A 400 13.73 2.16 2.43
CA GLY A 400 14.33 0.89 2.01
C GLY A 400 14.03 0.59 0.55
N PHE A 401 15.04 0.12 -0.19
CA PHE A 401 14.87 -0.09 -1.63
C PHE A 401 13.97 -1.30 -1.88
N ILE A 402 13.06 -1.14 -2.83
CA ILE A 402 12.16 -2.18 -3.30
C ILE A 402 12.76 -2.71 -4.60
N ASP A 403 13.16 -3.98 -4.59
CA ASP A 403 13.65 -4.64 -5.79
C ASP A 403 12.46 -5.17 -6.61
N MET A 404 12.10 -4.42 -7.66
CA MET A 404 10.90 -4.69 -8.48
C MET A 404 10.93 -6.03 -9.21
N HIS A 405 12.10 -6.64 -9.32
CA HIS A 405 12.27 -7.82 -10.15
C HIS A 405 13.45 -8.65 -9.63
N SER A 406 13.13 -9.74 -8.93
CA SER A 406 14.07 -10.59 -8.20
C SER A 406 13.74 -12.09 -8.37
N HIS A 407 14.76 -12.94 -8.36
CA HIS A 407 14.67 -14.40 -8.48
C HIS A 407 15.11 -15.10 -7.19
N SER A 408 14.63 -14.60 -6.05
CA SER A 408 15.00 -15.10 -4.73
C SER A 408 14.08 -16.22 -4.20
N ASP A 409 13.17 -16.73 -5.05
CA ASP A 409 12.09 -17.66 -4.72
C ASP A 409 12.55 -18.88 -3.90
N ARG A 410 13.62 -19.54 -4.33
CA ARG A 410 14.29 -20.64 -3.61
C ARG A 410 15.45 -20.17 -2.72
N PRO A 411 16.32 -19.22 -3.13
CA PRO A 411 17.40 -18.70 -2.28
C PRO A 411 16.98 -18.23 -0.88
N LEU A 412 15.79 -17.62 -0.71
CA LEU A 412 15.30 -17.20 0.62
C LEU A 412 14.86 -18.37 1.51
N LEU A 413 14.42 -19.48 0.92
CA LEU A 413 14.17 -20.73 1.65
C LEU A 413 15.47 -21.39 2.10
N GLU A 414 16.53 -21.34 1.28
CA GLU A 414 17.87 -21.82 1.63
C GLU A 414 18.52 -20.96 2.72
N ASP A 415 18.67 -19.65 2.48
CA ASP A 415 19.07 -18.68 3.50
C ASP A 415 18.34 -17.34 3.41
N GLY A 416 17.30 -17.21 4.22
CA GLY A 416 16.56 -15.96 4.44
C GLY A 416 17.36 -14.78 4.99
N ASN A 417 18.67 -14.86 5.23
CA ASN A 417 19.50 -13.67 5.52
C ASN A 417 19.59 -12.69 4.34
N ALA A 418 19.32 -13.13 3.09
CA ALA A 418 19.32 -12.27 1.90
C ALA A 418 20.56 -11.35 1.75
N GLN A 419 21.75 -11.83 2.12
CA GLN A 419 22.97 -11.01 2.33
C GLN A 419 23.24 -10.01 1.20
N SER A 420 23.23 -10.48 -0.05
CA SER A 420 23.45 -9.62 -1.22
C SER A 420 22.40 -8.52 -1.41
N LYS A 421 21.13 -8.77 -1.07
CA LYS A 421 20.02 -7.82 -1.20
C LYS A 421 20.09 -6.77 -0.09
N ILE A 422 20.17 -7.20 1.17
CA ILE A 422 20.32 -6.30 2.32
C ILE A 422 21.55 -5.39 2.16
N ARG A 423 22.69 -5.93 1.71
CA ARG A 423 23.92 -5.13 1.51
C ARG A 423 23.87 -4.17 0.32
N GLN A 424 22.82 -4.22 -0.50
CA GLN A 424 22.51 -3.24 -1.53
C GLN A 424 21.57 -2.14 -1.03
N GLY A 425 21.00 -2.25 0.17
CA GLY A 425 19.94 -1.37 0.66
C GLY A 425 18.51 -1.85 0.36
N VAL A 426 18.34 -3.07 -0.14
CA VAL A 426 17.02 -3.65 -0.44
C VAL A 426 16.35 -4.09 0.86
N THR A 427 15.11 -3.67 1.07
CA THR A 427 14.24 -4.10 2.18
C THR A 427 13.04 -4.91 1.73
N THR A 428 12.64 -4.81 0.46
CA THR A 428 11.52 -5.56 -0.12
C THR A 428 11.92 -6.13 -1.48
N GLU A 429 11.58 -7.37 -1.76
CA GLU A 429 11.79 -8.02 -3.05
C GLU A 429 10.45 -8.38 -3.70
N VAL A 430 10.37 -8.27 -5.03
CA VAL A 430 9.21 -8.66 -5.82
C VAL A 430 9.60 -9.83 -6.72
N LEU A 431 8.96 -10.97 -6.48
CA LEU A 431 9.31 -12.28 -7.05
C LEU A 431 8.34 -12.74 -8.14
N GLY A 432 8.69 -13.88 -8.76
CA GLY A 432 7.76 -14.69 -9.53
C GLY A 432 7.56 -14.29 -10.99
N GLU A 433 8.63 -14.09 -11.78
CA GLU A 433 8.56 -14.05 -13.26
C GLU A 433 8.40 -15.47 -13.83
N ASP A 434 7.28 -15.76 -14.52
CA ASP A 434 6.89 -17.05 -15.14
C ASP A 434 6.76 -18.24 -14.18
N SER A 435 7.78 -18.47 -13.36
CA SER A 435 7.81 -19.39 -12.25
C SER A 435 7.69 -18.61 -10.94
N SER A 436 6.67 -18.93 -10.14
CA SER A 436 6.45 -18.40 -8.79
C SER A 436 6.51 -19.52 -7.75
N GLY A 437 6.75 -19.18 -6.48
CA GLY A 437 6.82 -20.13 -5.38
C GLY A 437 5.57 -21.01 -5.18
N GLY A 438 4.42 -20.61 -5.73
CA GLY A 438 3.23 -21.43 -5.92
C GLY A 438 2.29 -20.83 -6.97
N PRO A 439 1.19 -21.52 -7.33
CA PRO A 439 0.77 -22.83 -6.85
C PRO A 439 1.55 -24.02 -7.47
N SER A 440 1.52 -25.17 -6.79
CA SER A 440 2.00 -26.46 -7.27
C SER A 440 0.89 -27.50 -7.06
N LYS A 441 0.05 -27.67 -8.09
CA LYS A 441 -1.19 -28.46 -8.07
C LYS A 441 -1.38 -29.26 -9.37
N GLY A 442 -2.36 -30.16 -9.38
CA GLY A 442 -2.81 -30.85 -10.59
C GLY A 442 -1.73 -31.78 -11.16
N LYS A 443 -1.17 -31.41 -12.31
CA LYS A 443 -0.04 -32.15 -12.95
C LYS A 443 1.32 -31.82 -12.33
N ARG A 444 1.43 -30.83 -11.45
CA ARG A 444 2.62 -30.59 -10.62
C ARG A 444 2.45 -31.26 -9.27
N ALA A 445 3.51 -31.94 -8.81
CA ALA A 445 3.61 -32.40 -7.43
C ALA A 445 3.67 -31.18 -6.47
N PRO A 446 3.24 -31.33 -5.20
CA PRO A 446 3.49 -30.32 -4.17
C PRO A 446 4.96 -29.92 -4.12
N ASP A 447 5.24 -28.63 -3.96
CA ASP A 447 6.62 -28.18 -3.78
C ASP A 447 6.99 -28.33 -2.31
N SER A 448 8.28 -28.58 -2.04
CA SER A 448 8.78 -28.73 -0.69
C SER A 448 10.21 -28.24 -0.54
N PHE A 449 10.51 -27.77 0.67
CA PHE A 449 11.84 -27.36 1.05
C PHE A 449 12.20 -27.92 2.43
N ARG A 450 13.47 -28.30 2.60
CA ARG A 450 13.97 -28.85 3.86
C ARG A 450 15.11 -27.99 4.41
N ARG A 451 14.86 -27.35 5.55
CA ARG A 451 15.82 -26.50 6.27
C ARG A 451 15.97 -27.00 7.70
N GLU A 452 17.20 -27.08 8.22
CA GLU A 452 17.47 -27.45 9.63
C GLU A 452 16.74 -28.74 10.09
N GLY A 453 16.65 -29.72 9.20
CA GLY A 453 15.97 -30.99 9.43
C GLY A 453 14.45 -30.97 9.25
N LYS A 454 13.79 -29.80 9.32
CA LYS A 454 12.35 -29.61 9.10
C LYS A 454 12.04 -29.55 7.61
N THR A 455 11.01 -30.29 7.18
CA THR A 455 10.42 -30.15 5.84
C THR A 455 9.19 -29.25 5.92
N ARG A 456 9.02 -28.39 4.91
CA ARG A 456 7.77 -27.69 4.60
C ARG A 456 7.34 -28.13 3.20
N GLU A 457 6.05 -28.39 3.04
CA GLU A 457 5.42 -28.76 1.77
C GLU A 457 4.21 -27.84 1.57
N TRP A 458 3.98 -27.38 0.34
CA TRP A 458 2.88 -26.50 0.00
C TRP A 458 2.40 -26.71 -1.44
N THR A 459 1.16 -26.30 -1.69
CA THR A 459 0.50 -26.38 -3.01
C THR A 459 -0.07 -25.04 -3.48
N THR A 460 -0.15 -24.05 -2.61
CA THR A 460 -0.68 -22.70 -2.85
C THR A 460 0.44 -21.65 -2.80
N LEU A 461 0.22 -20.45 -3.36
CA LEU A 461 1.14 -19.33 -3.19
C LEU A 461 1.11 -18.83 -1.73
N GLY A 462 -0.06 -18.88 -1.08
CA GLY A 462 -0.20 -18.57 0.35
C GLY A 462 0.60 -19.53 1.23
N GLY A 463 0.67 -20.81 0.86
CA GLY A 463 1.50 -21.80 1.55
C GLY A 463 3.01 -21.58 1.35
N TYR A 464 3.42 -21.07 0.18
CA TYR A 464 4.79 -20.62 -0.06
C TYR A 464 5.16 -19.43 0.84
N PHE A 465 4.27 -18.43 0.95
CA PHE A 465 4.46 -17.30 1.86
C PHE A 465 4.61 -17.74 3.33
N VAL A 466 3.78 -18.67 3.79
CA VAL A 466 3.93 -19.27 5.14
C VAL A 466 5.27 -20.01 5.28
N ALA A 467 5.73 -20.72 4.24
CA ALA A 467 7.03 -21.42 4.28
C ALA A 467 8.24 -20.47 4.37
N LEU A 468 8.17 -19.28 3.75
CA LEU A 468 9.16 -18.21 3.92
C LEU A 468 9.12 -17.63 5.35
N GLU A 469 7.93 -17.29 5.84
CA GLU A 469 7.74 -16.68 7.17
C GLU A 469 8.21 -17.63 8.29
N ASP A 470 7.88 -18.93 8.20
CA ASP A 470 8.37 -19.98 9.11
C ASP A 470 9.91 -20.16 9.08
N GLY A 471 10.55 -19.87 7.95
CA GLY A 471 12.01 -19.92 7.79
C GLY A 471 12.72 -18.64 8.29
N GLY A 472 11.96 -17.56 8.45
CA GLY A 472 12.44 -16.20 8.69
C GLY A 472 13.18 -15.63 7.48
N ILE A 473 12.78 -14.42 7.05
CA ILE A 473 13.38 -13.67 5.93
C ILE A 473 13.82 -12.27 6.38
N ALA A 474 14.94 -11.78 5.84
CA ALA A 474 15.50 -10.47 6.16
C ALA A 474 14.84 -9.34 5.37
N THR A 475 14.54 -9.59 4.09
CA THR A 475 13.73 -8.74 3.22
C THR A 475 12.25 -9.09 3.38
N ASN A 476 11.36 -8.10 3.20
CA ASN A 476 9.97 -8.37 2.88
C ASN A 476 9.86 -8.97 1.47
N VAL A 477 8.83 -9.77 1.22
CA VAL A 477 8.62 -10.43 -0.07
C VAL A 477 7.20 -10.17 -0.57
N ALA A 478 7.08 -9.61 -1.78
CA ALA A 478 5.88 -9.67 -2.58
C ALA A 478 6.12 -10.64 -3.75
N SER A 479 5.05 -11.17 -4.36
CA SER A 479 5.17 -12.03 -5.54
C SER A 479 4.05 -11.76 -6.53
N TYR A 480 4.37 -11.80 -7.81
CA TYR A 480 3.40 -12.15 -8.84
C TYR A 480 3.11 -13.65 -8.78
N VAL A 481 2.02 -14.10 -9.40
CA VAL A 481 1.89 -15.50 -9.83
C VAL A 481 2.32 -15.60 -11.29
N GLY A 482 3.16 -16.58 -11.63
CA GLY A 482 3.69 -16.74 -12.98
C GLY A 482 2.81 -17.63 -13.86
N LEU A 483 2.58 -17.21 -15.11
CA LEU A 483 1.75 -17.95 -16.05
C LEU A 483 2.34 -19.34 -16.38
N GLY A 484 3.64 -19.47 -16.59
CA GLY A 484 4.31 -20.77 -16.74
C GLY A 484 4.05 -21.73 -15.57
N THR A 485 4.00 -21.20 -14.34
CA THR A 485 3.61 -21.97 -13.15
C THR A 485 2.17 -22.47 -13.22
N LEU A 486 1.22 -21.63 -13.64
CA LEU A 486 -0.19 -21.98 -13.78
C LEU A 486 -0.43 -22.99 -14.92
N LEU A 487 0.19 -22.76 -16.09
CA LEU A 487 0.17 -23.69 -17.22
C LEU A 487 0.78 -25.04 -16.85
N GLY A 488 1.87 -25.06 -16.07
CA GLY A 488 2.46 -26.29 -15.55
C GLY A 488 1.48 -27.12 -14.72
N CYS A 489 0.65 -26.48 -13.86
CA CYS A 489 -0.36 -27.16 -13.06
C CYS A 489 -1.46 -27.84 -13.90
N VAL A 490 -1.89 -27.21 -15.01
CA VAL A 490 -3.01 -27.68 -15.85
C VAL A 490 -2.56 -28.58 -17.00
N MET A 491 -1.47 -28.20 -17.67
CA MET A 491 -1.01 -28.80 -18.92
C MET A 491 0.14 -29.79 -18.71
N GLY A 492 0.95 -29.63 -17.66
CA GLY A 492 2.14 -30.46 -17.42
C GLY A 492 3.29 -30.04 -18.33
N ASP A 493 3.86 -30.99 -19.07
CA ASP A 493 4.97 -30.71 -20.02
C ASP A 493 4.52 -30.42 -21.47
N SER A 494 3.21 -30.29 -21.71
CA SER A 494 2.71 -29.79 -23.00
C SER A 494 3.12 -28.32 -23.20
N LEU A 495 3.49 -28.00 -24.44
CA LEU A 495 3.82 -26.66 -24.93
C LEU A 495 2.77 -26.14 -25.92
N ASP A 496 1.63 -26.83 -26.04
CA ASP A 496 0.53 -26.42 -26.89
C ASP A 496 -0.11 -25.12 -26.37
N ARG A 497 -0.89 -24.44 -27.22
CA ARG A 497 -1.79 -23.38 -26.71
C ARG A 497 -2.86 -24.05 -25.82
N PRO A 498 -3.17 -23.51 -24.62
CA PRO A 498 -4.27 -24.03 -23.82
C PRO A 498 -5.59 -24.01 -24.61
N ASP A 499 -6.33 -25.12 -24.57
CA ASP A 499 -7.70 -25.15 -25.07
C ASP A 499 -8.65 -24.33 -24.16
N ALA A 500 -9.91 -24.15 -24.57
CA ALA A 500 -10.87 -23.35 -23.82
C ALA A 500 -11.16 -23.87 -22.39
N GLN A 501 -11.10 -25.18 -22.16
CA GLN A 501 -11.29 -25.77 -20.83
C GLN A 501 -10.03 -25.62 -19.97
N GLN A 502 -8.85 -25.78 -20.58
CA GLN A 502 -7.56 -25.58 -19.93
C GLN A 502 -7.36 -24.12 -19.54
N LEU A 503 -7.70 -23.17 -20.41
CA LEU A 503 -7.63 -21.73 -20.11
C LEU A 503 -8.53 -21.35 -18.93
N GLU A 504 -9.71 -21.97 -18.79
CA GLU A 504 -10.58 -21.72 -17.65
C GLU A 504 -10.03 -22.32 -16.34
N ALA A 505 -9.40 -23.50 -16.40
CA ALA A 505 -8.66 -24.04 -15.25
C ALA A 505 -7.47 -23.15 -14.85
N VAL A 506 -6.77 -22.54 -15.82
CA VAL A 506 -5.72 -21.54 -15.56
C VAL A 506 -6.30 -20.29 -14.88
N LYS A 507 -7.48 -19.80 -15.30
CA LYS A 507 -8.16 -18.68 -14.62
C LYS A 507 -8.54 -18.99 -13.18
N VAL A 508 -9.03 -20.21 -12.89
CA VAL A 508 -9.35 -20.63 -11.51
C VAL A 508 -8.10 -20.63 -10.63
N LEU A 509 -6.99 -21.20 -11.10
CA LEU A 509 -5.72 -21.18 -10.36
C LEU A 509 -5.13 -19.76 -10.21
N LEU A 510 -5.32 -18.89 -11.20
CA LEU A 510 -4.97 -17.47 -11.12
C LEU A 510 -5.81 -16.77 -10.04
N GLU A 511 -7.12 -17.01 -10.00
CA GLU A 511 -8.03 -16.45 -9.00
C GLU A 511 -7.69 -16.94 -7.59
N GLU A 512 -7.39 -18.23 -7.40
CA GLU A 512 -6.83 -18.77 -6.15
C GLU A 512 -5.54 -18.03 -5.73
N ALA A 513 -4.59 -17.84 -6.65
CA ALA A 513 -3.32 -17.17 -6.35
C ALA A 513 -3.48 -15.66 -6.07
N MET A 514 -4.44 -14.98 -6.69
CA MET A 514 -4.79 -13.60 -6.32
C MET A 514 -5.42 -13.54 -4.92
N ASN A 515 -6.28 -14.50 -4.55
CA ASN A 515 -6.83 -14.63 -3.18
C ASN A 515 -5.74 -14.97 -2.14
N ASP A 516 -4.72 -15.74 -2.51
CA ASP A 516 -3.51 -15.99 -1.69
C ASP A 516 -2.66 -14.71 -1.45
N GLY A 517 -2.94 -13.62 -2.17
CA GLY A 517 -2.29 -12.32 -2.04
C GLY A 517 -1.28 -11.96 -3.14
N ALA A 518 -1.31 -12.61 -4.32
CA ALA A 518 -0.46 -12.23 -5.45
C ALA A 518 -0.69 -10.77 -5.87
N PHE A 519 0.40 -10.07 -6.25
CA PHE A 519 0.33 -8.69 -6.73
C PHE A 519 -0.13 -8.56 -8.19
N GLY A 520 -0.27 -9.69 -8.89
CA GLY A 520 -0.73 -9.76 -10.27
C GLY A 520 -0.21 -11.00 -10.99
N LEU A 521 -0.28 -10.98 -12.32
CA LEU A 521 0.20 -12.05 -13.20
C LEU A 521 1.51 -11.63 -13.86
N SER A 522 2.50 -12.53 -13.89
CA SER A 522 3.71 -12.38 -14.70
C SER A 522 3.77 -13.36 -15.87
N THR A 523 4.58 -13.05 -16.88
CA THR A 523 4.78 -13.87 -18.08
C THR A 523 6.25 -13.84 -18.55
N MET A 524 6.72 -14.94 -19.13
CA MET A 524 7.94 -15.05 -19.93
C MET A 524 7.55 -15.53 -21.33
N LEU A 525 6.97 -14.63 -22.13
CA LEU A 525 6.37 -14.97 -23.42
C LEU A 525 7.40 -15.45 -24.47
N ALA A 526 8.68 -15.17 -24.27
CA ALA A 526 9.79 -15.71 -25.07
C ALA A 526 10.10 -17.19 -24.75
N GLY A 527 9.62 -17.70 -23.61
CA GLY A 527 9.81 -19.07 -23.16
C GLY A 527 8.96 -20.08 -23.94
N PRO A 528 9.44 -21.33 -24.12
CA PRO A 528 8.77 -22.33 -24.96
C PRO A 528 7.37 -22.73 -24.47
N ARG A 529 7.06 -22.52 -23.19
CA ARG A 529 5.76 -22.80 -22.56
C ARG A 529 4.68 -21.74 -22.87
N GLU A 530 5.08 -20.49 -23.03
CA GLU A 530 4.16 -19.36 -23.23
C GLU A 530 4.13 -18.84 -24.67
N LEU A 531 5.08 -19.27 -25.52
CA LEU A 531 5.21 -18.85 -26.91
C LEU A 531 3.91 -18.96 -27.72
N ASN A 532 3.09 -19.99 -27.44
CA ASN A 532 1.82 -20.26 -28.13
C ASN A 532 0.59 -19.61 -27.47
N VAL A 533 0.74 -18.97 -26.30
CA VAL A 533 -0.33 -18.20 -25.64
C VAL A 533 -0.55 -16.90 -26.41
N THR A 534 -1.79 -16.64 -26.86
CA THR A 534 -2.12 -15.46 -27.66
C THR A 534 -2.42 -14.24 -26.81
N THR A 535 -2.33 -13.05 -27.42
CA THR A 535 -2.75 -11.77 -26.80
C THR A 535 -4.18 -11.81 -26.25
N ASP A 536 -5.09 -12.58 -26.88
CA ASP A 536 -6.48 -12.71 -26.42
C ASP A 536 -6.59 -13.58 -25.15
N ASP A 537 -5.76 -14.62 -25.03
CA ASP A 537 -5.65 -15.43 -23.82
C ASP A 537 -5.09 -14.57 -22.67
N LEU A 538 -4.04 -13.77 -22.94
CA LEU A 538 -3.47 -12.82 -21.99
C LEU A 538 -4.49 -11.78 -21.52
N VAL A 539 -5.29 -11.22 -22.43
CA VAL A 539 -6.38 -10.29 -22.06
C VAL A 539 -7.44 -10.99 -21.22
N ALA A 540 -7.79 -12.25 -21.52
CA ALA A 540 -8.76 -13.02 -20.73
C ALA A 540 -8.26 -13.31 -19.30
N LEU A 541 -6.95 -13.58 -19.14
CA LEU A 541 -6.31 -13.77 -17.84
C LEU A 541 -6.17 -12.43 -17.08
N CYS A 542 -5.73 -11.36 -17.74
CA CYS A 542 -5.58 -10.05 -17.12
C CYS A 542 -6.92 -9.44 -16.67
N LYS A 543 -8.05 -9.83 -17.27
CA LYS A 543 -9.39 -9.49 -16.76
C LYS A 543 -9.70 -10.15 -15.40
N VAL A 544 -9.10 -11.29 -15.06
CA VAL A 544 -9.13 -11.83 -13.69
C VAL A 544 -8.30 -10.93 -12.77
N VAL A 545 -7.05 -10.62 -13.16
CA VAL A 545 -6.14 -9.75 -12.39
C VAL A 545 -6.77 -8.39 -12.06
N ARG A 546 -7.52 -7.80 -13.01
CA ARG A 546 -8.23 -6.52 -12.83
C ARG A 546 -9.19 -6.52 -11.63
N ARG A 547 -9.89 -7.63 -11.36
CA ARG A 547 -10.83 -7.74 -10.21
C ARG A 547 -10.14 -7.59 -8.85
N TYR A 548 -8.84 -7.86 -8.81
CA TYR A 548 -8.00 -7.70 -7.62
C TYR A 548 -7.16 -6.42 -7.68
N GLY A 549 -7.39 -5.55 -8.67
CA GLY A 549 -6.57 -4.38 -8.96
C GLY A 549 -5.09 -4.69 -9.22
N GLY A 550 -4.74 -5.91 -9.59
CA GLY A 550 -3.35 -6.35 -9.76
C GLY A 550 -2.69 -5.82 -11.04
N THR A 551 -1.40 -6.07 -11.19
CA THR A 551 -0.58 -5.63 -12.34
C THR A 551 -0.29 -6.79 -13.31
N TYR A 552 -0.19 -6.51 -14.61
CA TYR A 552 0.37 -7.43 -15.58
C TYR A 552 1.87 -7.16 -15.76
N SER A 553 2.72 -8.14 -15.45
CA SER A 553 4.17 -8.06 -15.58
C SER A 553 4.64 -8.94 -16.75
N SER A 554 5.52 -8.44 -17.62
CA SER A 554 5.87 -9.16 -18.85
C SER A 554 7.34 -9.05 -19.25
N HIS A 555 8.00 -10.21 -19.26
CA HIS A 555 9.13 -10.47 -20.14
C HIS A 555 8.54 -10.75 -21.52
N LEU A 556 8.85 -9.82 -22.42
CA LEU A 556 8.22 -9.70 -23.73
C LEU A 556 8.43 -10.94 -24.60
N ARG A 557 7.49 -11.19 -25.53
CA ARG A 557 7.55 -12.35 -26.45
C ARG A 557 8.82 -12.38 -27.30
N ASN A 558 9.40 -11.22 -27.55
CA ASN A 558 10.62 -11.05 -28.30
C ASN A 558 11.33 -9.80 -27.76
N GLU A 559 12.62 -9.91 -27.42
CA GLU A 559 13.47 -8.76 -27.06
C GLU A 559 14.48 -8.42 -28.16
N GLY A 560 14.48 -9.21 -29.23
CA GLY A 560 15.33 -9.05 -30.40
C GLY A 560 14.56 -8.52 -31.60
N THR A 561 14.56 -9.29 -32.69
CA THR A 561 14.11 -8.88 -34.03
C THR A 561 12.71 -8.28 -34.14
N THR A 562 11.79 -8.58 -33.20
CA THR A 562 10.41 -8.03 -33.20
C THR A 562 10.04 -7.36 -31.87
N VAL A 563 11.02 -6.81 -31.14
CA VAL A 563 10.81 -6.18 -29.82
C VAL A 563 9.75 -5.08 -29.83
N LEU A 564 9.70 -4.25 -30.88
CA LEU A 564 8.70 -3.17 -30.99
C LEU A 564 7.27 -3.70 -31.08
N ASP A 565 7.05 -4.87 -31.67
CA ASP A 565 5.73 -5.48 -31.74
C ASP A 565 5.36 -6.21 -30.44
N ALA A 566 6.34 -6.74 -29.71
CA ALA A 566 6.12 -7.29 -28.38
C ALA A 566 5.80 -6.19 -27.34
N VAL A 567 6.41 -5.01 -27.45
CA VAL A 567 6.02 -3.82 -26.65
C VAL A 567 4.57 -3.40 -26.96
N LYS A 568 4.17 -3.37 -28.23
CA LYS A 568 2.78 -3.12 -28.63
C LYS A 568 1.81 -4.18 -28.10
N GLU A 569 2.21 -5.45 -28.07
CA GLU A 569 1.43 -6.54 -27.47
C GLU A 569 1.18 -6.28 -25.98
N ALA A 570 2.23 -5.99 -25.19
CA ALA A 570 2.09 -5.72 -23.76
C ALA A 570 1.17 -4.49 -23.49
N ILE A 571 1.33 -3.42 -24.27
CA ILE A 571 0.44 -2.25 -24.22
C ILE A 571 -1.01 -2.63 -24.54
N ALA A 572 -1.23 -3.43 -25.60
CA ALA A 572 -2.55 -3.87 -26.00
C ALA A 572 -3.22 -4.79 -24.97
N VAL A 573 -2.46 -5.64 -24.25
CA VAL A 573 -2.99 -6.42 -23.13
C VAL A 573 -3.49 -5.50 -22.02
N GLY A 574 -2.67 -4.54 -21.59
CA GLY A 574 -3.04 -3.56 -20.56
C GLY A 574 -4.28 -2.75 -20.91
N GLU A 575 -4.32 -2.20 -22.13
CA GLU A 575 -5.43 -1.39 -22.64
C GLU A 575 -6.73 -2.19 -22.77
N ARG A 576 -6.68 -3.42 -23.32
CA ARG A 576 -7.87 -4.26 -23.57
C ARG A 576 -8.39 -4.99 -22.31
N ALA A 577 -7.53 -5.22 -21.33
CA ALA A 577 -7.91 -5.83 -20.05
C ALA A 577 -8.21 -4.79 -18.96
N GLY A 578 -7.72 -3.55 -19.09
CA GLY A 578 -7.86 -2.50 -18.09
C GLY A 578 -6.97 -2.70 -16.86
N VAL A 579 -5.72 -3.12 -17.06
CA VAL A 579 -4.74 -3.36 -15.99
C VAL A 579 -3.46 -2.52 -16.17
N PRO A 580 -2.76 -2.15 -15.08
CA PRO A 580 -1.39 -1.66 -15.15
C PRO A 580 -0.45 -2.68 -15.79
N VAL A 581 0.57 -2.22 -16.52
CA VAL A 581 1.58 -3.05 -17.18
C VAL A 581 2.98 -2.67 -16.69
N ASP A 582 3.77 -3.66 -16.28
CA ASP A 582 5.22 -3.54 -16.10
C ASP A 582 5.97 -4.35 -17.16
N ILE A 583 6.69 -3.66 -18.04
CA ILE A 583 7.65 -4.30 -18.94
C ILE A 583 8.95 -4.48 -18.14
N ILE A 584 9.17 -5.68 -17.65
CA ILE A 584 10.36 -5.99 -16.84
C ILE A 584 11.63 -5.97 -17.71
N HIS A 585 12.76 -5.63 -17.08
CA HIS A 585 14.11 -5.60 -17.67
C HIS A 585 14.22 -5.09 -19.12
N VAL A 586 13.49 -4.02 -19.47
CA VAL A 586 13.32 -3.54 -20.86
C VAL A 586 14.67 -3.30 -21.56
N LYS A 587 14.87 -3.96 -22.70
CA LYS A 587 16.13 -3.98 -23.46
C LYS A 587 15.88 -4.19 -24.96
N ILE A 588 16.92 -4.01 -25.76
CA ILE A 588 16.98 -4.48 -27.15
C ILE A 588 18.15 -5.45 -27.25
N ALA A 589 17.85 -6.74 -27.29
CA ALA A 589 18.84 -7.83 -27.33
C ALA A 589 19.48 -8.03 -28.71
N GLU A 590 18.78 -7.68 -29.78
CA GLU A 590 19.25 -7.91 -31.15
C GLU A 590 20.25 -6.82 -31.58
N GLN A 591 21.50 -7.20 -31.84
CA GLN A 591 22.58 -6.28 -32.20
C GLN A 591 22.24 -5.39 -33.41
N THR A 592 21.49 -5.93 -34.39
CA THR A 592 21.09 -5.16 -35.58
C THR A 592 20.04 -4.07 -35.30
N LEU A 593 19.50 -4.01 -34.07
CA LEU A 593 18.47 -3.07 -33.63
C LEU A 593 18.93 -2.10 -32.52
N TRP A 594 20.18 -2.17 -32.07
CA TRP A 594 20.74 -1.27 -31.05
C TRP A 594 20.63 0.22 -31.46
N GLY A 595 20.44 1.09 -30.46
CA GLY A 595 20.19 2.53 -30.65
C GLY A 595 18.72 2.89 -30.94
N ARG A 596 17.81 1.91 -30.98
CA ARG A 596 16.37 2.10 -31.24
C ARG A 596 15.50 2.17 -29.97
N MET A 597 16.10 2.29 -28.78
CA MET A 597 15.32 2.39 -27.53
C MET A 597 14.40 3.62 -27.51
N ASN A 598 14.72 4.67 -28.27
CA ASN A 598 13.84 5.83 -28.46
C ASN A 598 12.46 5.46 -29.06
N GLU A 599 12.38 4.41 -29.88
CA GLU A 599 11.11 3.92 -30.43
C GLU A 599 10.28 3.17 -29.38
N ILE A 600 10.93 2.41 -28.49
CA ILE A 600 10.27 1.77 -27.33
C ILE A 600 9.74 2.84 -26.37
N VAL A 601 10.55 3.85 -26.06
CA VAL A 601 10.13 5.01 -25.25
C VAL A 601 8.94 5.72 -25.88
N GLY A 602 8.99 5.99 -27.18
CA GLY A 602 7.87 6.60 -27.92
C GLY A 602 6.57 5.79 -27.83
N LEU A 603 6.62 4.48 -28.03
CA LEU A 603 5.44 3.60 -27.89
C LEU A 603 4.82 3.65 -26.48
N ILE A 604 5.66 3.67 -25.45
CA ILE A 604 5.23 3.72 -24.04
C ILE A 604 4.65 5.10 -23.72
N ASP A 605 5.30 6.20 -24.11
CA ASP A 605 4.81 7.55 -23.90
C ASP A 605 3.49 7.82 -24.65
N GLU A 606 3.39 7.39 -25.91
CA GLU A 606 2.14 7.46 -26.70
C GLU A 606 1.01 6.72 -26.00
N ALA A 607 1.25 5.51 -25.49
CA ALA A 607 0.25 4.73 -24.75
C ALA A 607 -0.19 5.41 -23.45
N ARG A 608 0.76 5.99 -22.71
CA ARG A 608 0.49 6.74 -21.47
C ARG A 608 -0.33 8.00 -21.73
N LEU A 609 -0.08 8.70 -22.83
CA LEU A 609 -0.87 9.86 -23.26
C LEU A 609 -2.34 9.52 -23.58
N ARG A 610 -2.65 8.26 -23.95
CA ARG A 610 -4.04 7.77 -24.12
C ARG A 610 -4.68 7.27 -22.82
N GLY A 611 -3.95 7.28 -21.69
CA GLY A 611 -4.41 6.78 -20.40
C GLY A 611 -4.05 5.33 -20.09
N VAL A 612 -3.24 4.64 -20.91
CA VAL A 612 -2.76 3.29 -20.58
C VAL A 612 -1.67 3.37 -19.52
N ASN A 613 -1.88 2.75 -18.34
CA ASN A 613 -0.87 2.70 -17.28
C ASN A 613 0.21 1.65 -17.59
N VAL A 614 1.05 1.93 -18.58
CA VAL A 614 2.25 1.15 -18.90
C VAL A 614 3.50 1.80 -18.30
N GLN A 615 4.36 0.97 -17.72
CA GLN A 615 5.64 1.31 -17.09
C GLN A 615 6.67 0.23 -17.44
N ALA A 616 7.92 0.43 -17.01
CA ALA A 616 8.97 -0.59 -17.18
C ALA A 616 9.94 -0.57 -16.00
N ASN A 617 10.82 -1.58 -15.92
CA ASN A 617 12.00 -1.53 -15.07
C ASN A 617 13.28 -1.97 -15.82
N VAL A 618 14.45 -1.60 -15.29
CA VAL A 618 15.76 -1.98 -15.82
C VAL A 618 16.74 -2.33 -14.70
N TYR A 619 17.71 -3.19 -15.03
CA TYR A 619 18.97 -3.30 -14.28
C TYR A 619 20.08 -2.46 -14.96
N PRO A 620 21.01 -1.86 -14.19
CA PRO A 620 22.02 -0.91 -14.67
C PRO A 620 23.27 -1.57 -15.30
N TYR A 621 23.07 -2.53 -16.21
CA TYR A 621 24.14 -3.31 -16.85
C TYR A 621 23.86 -3.56 -18.34
N THR A 622 24.92 -3.73 -19.14
CA THR A 622 24.88 -3.99 -20.60
C THR A 622 24.85 -5.48 -20.97
N ARG A 623 24.58 -6.35 -20.01
CA ARG A 623 24.47 -7.80 -20.21
C ARG A 623 23.27 -8.36 -19.46
N GLY A 624 22.55 -9.30 -20.07
CA GLY A 624 21.53 -10.09 -19.40
C GLY A 624 22.06 -11.45 -18.95
N ASN A 625 21.21 -12.23 -18.28
CA ASN A 625 21.47 -13.63 -17.95
C ASN A 625 20.29 -14.49 -18.44
N ASN A 626 20.58 -15.62 -19.08
CA ASN A 626 19.57 -16.61 -19.46
C ASN A 626 20.26 -17.98 -19.64
N ASP A 627 19.52 -19.08 -19.79
CA ASP A 627 20.13 -20.39 -20.06
C ASP A 627 20.65 -20.50 -21.51
N LEU A 628 21.75 -21.21 -21.73
CA LEU A 628 22.31 -21.49 -23.06
C LEU A 628 21.35 -22.30 -23.96
N VAL A 629 20.39 -23.05 -23.39
CA VAL A 629 19.36 -23.74 -24.18
C VAL A 629 18.41 -22.80 -24.92
N THR A 630 18.34 -21.51 -24.57
CA THR A 630 17.56 -20.51 -25.32
C THR A 630 18.11 -20.20 -26.71
N ILE A 631 19.32 -20.69 -27.03
CA ILE A 631 19.85 -20.71 -28.39
C ILE A 631 19.12 -21.77 -29.25
N LEU A 632 18.49 -22.78 -28.65
CA LEU A 632 17.80 -23.86 -29.37
C LEU A 632 16.39 -23.44 -29.83
N PRO A 633 15.93 -23.91 -31.00
CA PRO A 633 14.59 -23.58 -31.48
C PRO A 633 13.50 -24.20 -30.59
N PRO A 634 12.32 -23.58 -30.44
CA PRO A 634 11.30 -23.99 -29.47
C PRO A 634 10.89 -25.47 -29.55
N TRP A 635 10.84 -26.04 -30.75
CA TRP A 635 10.49 -27.46 -30.96
C TRP A 635 11.48 -28.45 -30.33
N ALA A 636 12.72 -28.02 -30.07
CA ALA A 636 13.70 -28.86 -29.39
C ALA A 636 13.29 -29.16 -27.93
N HIS A 637 12.43 -28.33 -27.32
CA HIS A 637 11.98 -28.45 -25.93
C HIS A 637 10.69 -29.28 -25.75
N GLU A 638 9.98 -29.63 -26.85
CA GLU A 638 8.69 -30.36 -26.80
C GLU A 638 8.83 -31.73 -26.12
N GLY A 639 8.01 -32.04 -25.12
CA GLY A 639 8.17 -33.28 -24.33
C GLY A 639 9.24 -33.18 -23.23
N GLY A 640 9.75 -31.97 -22.95
CA GLY A 640 10.59 -31.68 -21.80
C GLY A 640 12.03 -32.18 -21.92
N LYS A 641 12.74 -32.15 -20.78
CA LYS A 641 14.20 -32.30 -20.73
C LYS A 641 14.73 -33.65 -21.27
N VAL A 642 13.98 -34.73 -21.05
CA VAL A 642 14.38 -36.07 -21.53
C VAL A 642 14.43 -36.11 -23.05
N GLU A 643 13.41 -35.57 -23.70
CA GLU A 643 13.32 -35.55 -25.16
C GLU A 643 14.25 -34.49 -25.78
N LEU A 644 14.44 -33.34 -25.12
CA LEU A 644 15.49 -32.38 -25.48
C LEU A 644 16.88 -33.04 -25.54
N LEU A 645 17.24 -33.80 -24.50
CA LEU A 645 18.51 -34.54 -24.44
C LEU A 645 18.60 -35.69 -25.45
N ARG A 646 17.47 -36.22 -25.93
CA ARG A 646 17.43 -37.17 -27.06
C ARG A 646 17.73 -36.44 -28.37
N ARG A 647 17.03 -35.34 -28.67
CA ARG A 647 17.22 -34.51 -29.89
C ARG A 647 18.63 -33.94 -30.00
N LEU A 648 19.23 -33.52 -28.89
CA LEU A 648 20.63 -33.05 -28.86
C LEU A 648 21.65 -34.14 -29.23
N LYS A 649 21.27 -35.42 -29.21
CA LYS A 649 22.11 -36.56 -29.63
C LYS A 649 21.74 -37.10 -31.02
N ASP A 650 20.65 -36.64 -31.61
CA ASP A 650 20.15 -37.13 -32.89
C ASP A 650 20.79 -36.38 -34.08
N PRO A 651 21.39 -37.06 -35.08
CA PRO A 651 22.09 -36.39 -36.19
C PRO A 651 21.21 -35.58 -37.14
N ASP A 652 19.93 -35.90 -37.28
CA ASP A 652 18.99 -35.18 -38.15
C ASP A 652 18.39 -33.98 -37.40
N ASP A 653 18.01 -34.16 -36.13
CA ASP A 653 17.58 -33.04 -35.26
C ASP A 653 18.71 -32.01 -35.09
N ARG A 654 19.96 -32.43 -34.84
CA ARG A 654 21.13 -31.52 -34.79
C ARG A 654 21.35 -30.76 -36.10
N ARG A 655 21.10 -31.39 -37.27
CA ARG A 655 21.24 -30.72 -38.58
C ARG A 655 20.17 -29.64 -38.75
N LYS A 656 18.93 -29.94 -38.37
CA LYS A 656 17.81 -28.98 -38.38
C LYS A 656 18.05 -27.82 -37.42
N MET A 657 18.42 -28.11 -36.17
CA MET A 657 18.77 -27.09 -35.17
C MET A 657 19.93 -26.20 -35.65
N LYS A 658 21.02 -26.76 -36.20
CA LYS A 658 22.14 -25.95 -36.76
C LYS A 658 21.71 -24.97 -37.84
N ASN A 659 20.78 -25.35 -38.71
CA ASN A 659 20.25 -24.46 -39.73
C ASN A 659 19.41 -23.33 -39.12
N GLU A 660 18.50 -23.65 -38.19
CA GLU A 660 17.63 -22.66 -37.54
C GLU A 660 18.41 -21.72 -36.61
N ILE A 661 19.42 -22.19 -35.86
CA ILE A 661 20.29 -21.35 -35.02
C ILE A 661 21.01 -20.28 -35.85
N ARG A 662 21.54 -20.66 -37.01
CA ARG A 662 22.31 -19.77 -37.90
C ARG A 662 21.44 -18.78 -38.68
N ASN A 663 20.31 -19.26 -39.19
CA ASN A 663 19.49 -18.53 -40.16
C ASN A 663 18.19 -17.96 -39.57
N GLY A 664 17.91 -18.25 -38.29
CA GLY A 664 16.65 -17.94 -37.63
C GLY A 664 15.47 -18.79 -38.12
N ARG A 665 14.28 -18.49 -37.58
CA ARG A 665 12.98 -18.90 -38.14
C ARG A 665 11.92 -17.85 -37.79
N PRO A 666 10.83 -17.72 -38.57
CA PRO A 666 9.77 -16.76 -38.26
C PRO A 666 9.22 -16.94 -36.84
N GLY A 667 9.01 -15.83 -36.13
CA GLY A 667 8.45 -15.80 -34.78
C GLY A 667 9.42 -16.17 -33.64
N TRP A 668 10.70 -16.41 -33.92
CA TRP A 668 11.71 -16.74 -32.90
C TRP A 668 13.00 -15.97 -33.13
N TYR A 669 13.54 -15.37 -32.07
CA TYR A 669 14.90 -14.87 -32.00
C TYR A 669 15.70 -15.74 -31.03
N ASN A 670 17.01 -15.82 -31.21
CA ASN A 670 17.87 -16.61 -30.35
C ASN A 670 19.08 -15.79 -29.89
N HIS A 671 19.62 -16.10 -28.70
CA HIS A 671 20.69 -15.29 -28.14
C HIS A 671 22.03 -15.42 -28.88
N TYR A 672 22.20 -16.40 -29.77
CA TYR A 672 23.38 -16.51 -30.64
C TYR A 672 23.37 -15.46 -31.77
N THR A 673 22.26 -15.34 -32.50
CA THR A 673 22.11 -14.27 -33.51
C THR A 673 22.05 -12.90 -32.84
N ALA A 674 21.40 -12.78 -31.69
CA ALA A 674 21.26 -11.51 -30.96
C ALA A 674 22.61 -10.87 -30.59
N VAL A 675 23.62 -11.67 -30.21
CA VAL A 675 24.98 -11.17 -29.93
C VAL A 675 25.85 -10.98 -31.19
N GLY A 676 25.32 -11.25 -32.39
CA GLY A 676 26.05 -11.17 -33.66
C GLY A 676 26.76 -12.47 -34.09
N GLY A 677 26.40 -13.62 -33.52
CA GLY A 677 27.08 -14.90 -33.75
C GLY A 677 28.42 -15.05 -33.01
N ASP A 678 28.70 -14.15 -32.07
CA ASP A 678 29.97 -14.06 -31.33
C ASP A 678 29.92 -14.83 -30.00
N TRP A 679 30.53 -16.02 -29.97
CA TRP A 679 30.67 -16.83 -28.76
C TRP A 679 31.48 -16.13 -27.64
N GLY A 680 32.31 -15.13 -27.95
CA GLY A 680 33.03 -14.33 -26.95
C GLY A 680 32.12 -13.43 -26.10
N ARG A 681 30.87 -13.23 -26.53
CA ARG A 681 29.85 -12.45 -25.81
C ARG A 681 29.02 -13.27 -24.82
N MET A 682 29.24 -14.58 -24.76
CA MET A 682 28.54 -15.52 -23.88
C MET A 682 29.48 -15.99 -22.77
N LEU A 683 29.25 -15.60 -21.52
CA LEU A 683 30.07 -15.99 -20.36
C LEU A 683 29.29 -16.95 -19.45
N ILE A 684 29.87 -18.11 -19.13
CA ILE A 684 29.18 -19.15 -18.37
C ILE A 684 29.07 -18.76 -16.89
N SER A 685 27.84 -18.60 -16.41
CA SER A 685 27.50 -18.27 -15.02
C SER A 685 27.01 -19.46 -14.20
N ALA A 686 26.69 -20.58 -14.85
CA ALA A 686 26.25 -21.81 -14.22
C ALA A 686 27.25 -22.33 -13.17
N SER A 687 26.73 -23.07 -12.18
CA SER A 687 27.54 -23.97 -11.36
C SER A 687 27.65 -25.30 -12.11
N LEU A 688 28.77 -25.52 -12.78
CA LEU A 688 28.98 -26.67 -13.65
C LEU A 688 29.29 -27.96 -12.87
N SER A 689 29.14 -29.10 -13.54
CA SER A 689 29.59 -30.41 -13.07
C SER A 689 31.11 -30.42 -12.78
N GLU A 690 31.59 -31.32 -11.91
CA GLU A 690 33.03 -31.42 -11.60
C GLU A 690 33.89 -31.69 -12.85
N ALA A 691 33.34 -32.33 -13.90
CA ALA A 691 34.04 -32.57 -15.15
C ALA A 691 34.29 -31.28 -15.96
N ASN A 692 33.33 -30.35 -15.94
CA ASN A 692 33.37 -29.10 -16.71
C ASN A 692 33.65 -27.85 -15.86
N LYS A 693 33.82 -27.99 -14.54
CA LYS A 693 34.03 -26.91 -13.55
C LYS A 693 35.07 -25.85 -13.95
N LYS A 694 36.11 -26.24 -14.68
CA LYS A 694 37.14 -25.33 -15.25
C LYS A 694 36.58 -24.28 -16.21
N PHE A 695 35.45 -24.54 -16.87
CA PHE A 695 34.80 -23.64 -17.83
C PHE A 695 33.90 -22.58 -17.15
N GLN A 696 33.70 -22.66 -15.82
CA GLN A 696 32.90 -21.69 -15.08
C GLN A 696 33.58 -20.32 -15.10
N GLY A 697 32.83 -19.26 -15.45
CA GLY A 697 33.37 -17.91 -15.62
C GLY A 697 34.16 -17.70 -16.93
N MET A 698 34.28 -18.72 -17.79
CA MET A 698 34.86 -18.56 -19.12
C MET A 698 33.81 -18.13 -20.15
N THR A 699 34.28 -17.50 -21.23
CA THR A 699 33.47 -17.22 -22.41
C THR A 699 33.42 -18.41 -23.36
N MET A 700 32.34 -18.57 -24.12
CA MET A 700 32.13 -19.75 -24.96
C MET A 700 33.21 -19.91 -26.06
N ASP A 701 33.77 -18.81 -26.59
CA ASP A 701 34.90 -18.87 -27.52
C ASP A 701 36.12 -19.59 -26.92
N ARG A 702 36.45 -19.33 -25.64
CA ARG A 702 37.55 -19.98 -24.92
C ARG A 702 37.26 -21.44 -24.65
N ILE A 703 36.03 -21.76 -24.26
CA ILE A 703 35.56 -23.13 -24.03
C ILE A 703 35.66 -23.95 -25.32
N LEU A 704 35.19 -23.41 -26.44
CA LEU A 704 35.29 -24.02 -27.77
C LEU A 704 36.75 -24.18 -28.23
N ALA A 705 37.61 -23.21 -27.95
CA ALA A 705 39.04 -23.30 -28.26
C ALA A 705 39.74 -24.41 -27.45
N GLU A 706 39.44 -24.53 -26.15
CA GLU A 706 40.02 -25.57 -25.29
C GLU A 706 39.48 -26.97 -25.63
N ARG A 707 38.17 -27.10 -25.92
CA ARG A 707 37.54 -28.36 -26.35
C ARG A 707 38.05 -28.81 -27.73
N GLY A 708 38.32 -27.89 -28.65
CA GLY A 708 38.90 -28.18 -29.96
C GLY A 708 40.35 -28.69 -29.92
N GLN A 709 41.17 -28.25 -28.95
CA GLN A 709 42.59 -28.63 -28.86
C GLN A 709 42.84 -30.12 -28.58
N GLY A 710 41.85 -30.86 -28.08
CA GLY A 710 41.97 -32.29 -27.78
C GLY A 710 41.80 -33.23 -28.99
N GLN A 711 41.33 -32.73 -30.15
CA GLN A 711 41.00 -33.55 -31.31
C GLN A 711 42.09 -33.43 -32.40
N GLY A 712 43.06 -34.34 -32.37
CA GLY A 712 44.19 -34.32 -33.31
C GLY A 712 43.78 -34.49 -34.78
N GLN A 713 44.19 -33.54 -35.63
CA GLN A 713 44.21 -33.60 -37.11
C GLN A 713 42.88 -33.83 -37.86
N ALA A 714 41.75 -34.01 -37.16
CA ALA A 714 40.43 -33.90 -37.75
C ALA A 714 40.11 -32.42 -38.09
N PRO A 715 39.18 -32.12 -39.03
CA PRO A 715 38.67 -30.77 -39.18
C PRO A 715 38.04 -30.31 -37.85
N ASN A 716 38.36 -29.08 -37.44
CA ASN A 716 37.92 -28.52 -36.15
C ASN A 716 36.38 -28.61 -36.04
N PRO A 717 35.83 -29.30 -35.02
CA PRO A 717 34.39 -29.59 -34.96
C PRO A 717 33.55 -28.31 -34.92
N ASP A 718 32.41 -28.32 -35.64
CA ASP A 718 31.47 -27.20 -35.73
C ASP A 718 31.17 -26.67 -34.31
N PRO A 719 31.36 -25.36 -34.04
CA PRO A 719 31.07 -24.76 -32.73
C PRO A 719 29.68 -25.09 -32.18
N ILE A 720 28.67 -25.22 -33.05
CA ILE A 720 27.31 -25.55 -32.62
C ILE A 720 27.20 -27.03 -32.19
N ASP A 721 27.96 -27.95 -32.81
CA ASP A 721 28.02 -29.34 -32.34
C ASP A 721 28.70 -29.44 -30.97
N GLN A 722 29.80 -28.71 -30.75
CA GLN A 722 30.46 -28.66 -29.43
C GLN A 722 29.54 -28.05 -28.35
N PHE A 723 28.72 -27.06 -28.71
CA PHE A 723 27.68 -26.50 -27.84
C PHE A 723 26.60 -27.52 -27.48
N PHE A 724 26.09 -28.29 -28.45
CA PHE A 724 25.13 -29.37 -28.16
C PHE A 724 25.73 -30.43 -27.23
N ASP A 725 26.99 -30.79 -27.42
CA ASP A 725 27.67 -31.78 -26.57
C ASP A 725 27.85 -31.24 -25.14
N PHE A 726 28.21 -29.96 -24.98
CA PHE A 726 28.31 -29.31 -23.67
C PHE A 726 26.95 -29.23 -22.96
N LEU A 727 25.86 -28.93 -23.67
CA LEU A 727 24.50 -29.03 -23.12
C LEU A 727 24.16 -30.45 -22.67
N VAL A 728 24.57 -31.48 -23.42
CA VAL A 728 24.31 -32.88 -23.04
C VAL A 728 25.08 -33.27 -21.78
N GLU A 729 26.34 -32.83 -21.64
CA GLU A 729 27.17 -33.06 -20.45
C GLU A 729 26.57 -32.39 -19.20
N GLU A 730 26.13 -31.14 -19.33
CA GLU A 730 25.49 -30.37 -18.25
C GLU A 730 23.97 -30.60 -18.16
N ASN A 731 23.49 -31.76 -18.65
CA ASN A 731 22.11 -32.24 -18.43
C ASN A 731 21.01 -31.27 -18.92
N GLY A 732 21.32 -30.47 -19.95
CA GLY A 732 20.39 -29.59 -20.66
C GLY A 732 20.13 -28.25 -19.98
N SER A 733 21.04 -27.72 -19.16
CA SER A 733 20.92 -26.38 -18.58
C SER A 733 22.29 -25.76 -18.28
N ILE A 734 22.57 -24.59 -18.85
CA ILE A 734 23.80 -23.82 -18.62
C ILE A 734 23.46 -22.32 -18.56
N SER A 735 23.16 -21.80 -17.37
CA SER A 735 23.06 -20.35 -17.13
C SER A 735 24.27 -19.59 -17.69
N THR A 736 24.00 -18.55 -18.49
CA THR A 736 24.95 -17.81 -19.31
C THR A 736 24.64 -16.31 -19.32
N ILE A 737 25.68 -15.48 -19.23
CA ILE A 737 25.63 -14.03 -19.35
C ILE A 737 25.86 -13.62 -20.80
N TYR A 738 24.96 -12.81 -21.37
CA TYR A 738 25.00 -12.38 -22.77
C TYR A 738 25.27 -10.89 -22.89
N ALA A 739 26.31 -10.49 -23.64
CA ALA A 739 26.54 -9.09 -24.01
C ALA A 739 25.69 -8.70 -25.23
N HIS A 740 24.40 -8.50 -25.00
CA HIS A 740 23.38 -8.32 -26.03
C HIS A 740 22.68 -6.94 -26.05
N HIS A 741 23.07 -5.95 -25.25
CA HIS A 741 22.48 -4.59 -25.33
C HIS A 741 23.48 -3.47 -25.00
N THR A 742 23.15 -2.23 -25.37
CA THR A 742 24.09 -1.09 -25.29
C THR A 742 23.94 -0.26 -24.02
N GLU A 743 25.04 0.38 -23.61
CA GLU A 743 25.03 1.37 -22.54
C GLU A 743 24.14 2.57 -22.91
N GLU A 744 24.11 3.00 -24.17
CA GLU A 744 23.30 4.14 -24.63
C GLU A 744 21.79 3.89 -24.50
N ASP A 745 21.31 2.75 -25.00
CA ASP A 745 19.89 2.35 -24.88
C ASP A 745 19.47 2.23 -23.40
N MET A 746 20.29 1.59 -22.55
CA MET A 746 19.98 1.46 -21.13
C MET A 746 19.97 2.82 -20.40
N ASN A 747 20.87 3.74 -20.76
CA ASN A 747 20.84 5.11 -20.22
C ASN A 747 19.59 5.88 -20.65
N LEU A 748 19.11 5.67 -21.89
CA LEU A 748 17.88 6.30 -22.36
C LEU A 748 16.66 5.77 -21.62
N ALA A 749 16.55 4.46 -21.42
CA ALA A 749 15.49 3.85 -20.61
C ALA A 749 15.54 4.33 -19.15
N LEU A 750 16.73 4.28 -18.52
CA LEU A 750 16.94 4.67 -17.13
C LEU A 750 16.54 6.12 -16.83
N ARG A 751 16.65 7.04 -17.80
CA ARG A 751 16.19 8.44 -17.66
C ARG A 751 14.67 8.62 -17.63
N GLN A 752 13.89 7.66 -18.12
CA GLN A 752 12.44 7.88 -18.26
C GLN A 752 11.72 7.90 -16.91
N PRO A 753 10.77 8.81 -16.65
CA PRO A 753 10.16 8.98 -15.33
C PRO A 753 9.34 7.77 -14.87
N TRP A 754 8.86 6.96 -15.82
CA TRP A 754 8.12 5.71 -15.62
C TRP A 754 9.00 4.44 -15.59
N CYS A 755 10.30 4.56 -15.86
CA CYS A 755 11.22 3.44 -15.79
C CYS A 755 11.84 3.37 -14.39
N SER A 756 11.68 2.22 -13.72
CA SER A 756 12.15 1.98 -12.36
C SER A 756 13.29 0.97 -12.31
N ILE A 757 13.80 0.64 -11.10
CA ILE A 757 14.90 -0.31 -10.94
C ILE A 757 14.39 -1.68 -10.49
N GLY A 758 14.86 -2.73 -11.15
CA GLY A 758 14.74 -4.12 -10.74
C GLY A 758 16.07 -4.84 -11.02
N SER A 759 16.54 -5.69 -10.12
CA SER A 759 17.89 -6.25 -10.21
C SER A 759 18.01 -7.41 -11.19
N ASP A 760 16.93 -8.15 -11.46
CA ASP A 760 16.96 -9.44 -12.17
C ASP A 760 17.97 -10.42 -11.48
N GLY A 761 18.15 -10.25 -10.17
CA GLY A 761 19.10 -10.99 -9.34
C GLY A 761 18.42 -11.82 -8.27
N SER A 762 19.15 -12.78 -7.72
CA SER A 762 18.77 -13.62 -6.59
C SER A 762 19.47 -13.17 -5.31
N ALA A 763 18.87 -13.49 -4.17
CA ALA A 763 19.44 -13.32 -2.83
C ALA A 763 20.59 -14.32 -2.57
N LEU A 764 21.76 -14.08 -3.19
CA LEU A 764 22.97 -14.87 -3.00
C LEU A 764 23.84 -14.40 -1.82
N ALA A 765 24.88 -15.15 -1.49
CA ALA A 765 25.91 -14.80 -0.52
C ALA A 765 27.31 -15.11 -1.08
N ILE A 766 28.35 -14.45 -0.55
CA ILE A 766 29.75 -14.70 -0.95
C ILE A 766 30.35 -15.97 -0.32
N GLU A 767 29.63 -16.59 0.61
CA GLU A 767 30.04 -17.77 1.38
C GLU A 767 28.84 -18.72 1.59
N GLY A 768 29.10 -19.92 2.10
CA GLY A 768 28.05 -20.92 2.35
C GLY A 768 27.41 -21.51 1.07
N PRO A 769 26.24 -22.17 1.19
CA PRO A 769 25.62 -22.94 0.09
C PRO A 769 25.11 -22.08 -1.09
N LEU A 770 24.94 -20.77 -0.88
CA LEU A 770 24.54 -19.82 -1.91
C LEU A 770 25.73 -19.31 -2.74
N ARG A 771 26.98 -19.61 -2.35
CA ARG A 771 28.18 -19.31 -3.16
C ARG A 771 28.40 -20.38 -4.24
N ARG A 772 27.62 -20.32 -5.32
CA ARG A 772 27.66 -21.30 -6.44
C ARG A 772 27.69 -20.64 -7.82
N GLY A 773 28.37 -21.27 -8.78
CA GLY A 773 28.52 -20.74 -10.14
C GLY A 773 29.38 -19.47 -10.25
N ASN A 774 29.21 -18.73 -11.33
CA ASN A 774 29.78 -17.40 -11.55
C ASN A 774 28.65 -16.39 -11.91
N PRO A 775 27.79 -16.04 -10.93
CA PRO A 775 26.53 -15.33 -11.18
C PRO A 775 26.74 -13.93 -11.77
N HIS A 776 25.71 -13.37 -12.40
CA HIS A 776 25.77 -12.00 -12.94
C HIS A 776 25.96 -10.95 -11.82
N PRO A 777 26.82 -9.92 -11.96
CA PRO A 777 27.12 -8.98 -10.89
C PRO A 777 25.92 -8.20 -10.33
N ARG A 778 24.85 -8.05 -11.13
CA ARG A 778 23.53 -7.52 -10.70
C ARG A 778 22.97 -8.15 -9.42
N ASN A 779 23.33 -9.39 -9.10
CA ASN A 779 22.98 -10.06 -7.85
C ASN A 779 23.48 -9.29 -6.60
N PHE A 780 24.61 -8.59 -6.69
CA PHE A 780 25.29 -7.95 -5.56
C PHE A 780 25.45 -6.42 -5.69
N GLY A 781 25.21 -5.84 -6.87
CA GLY A 781 25.61 -4.47 -7.19
C GLY A 781 24.54 -3.51 -7.72
N THR A 782 23.35 -3.95 -8.11
CA THR A 782 22.32 -3.14 -8.79
C THR A 782 22.09 -1.76 -8.15
N PHE A 783 21.68 -1.70 -6.88
CA PHE A 783 21.27 -0.43 -6.25
C PHE A 783 22.49 0.47 -5.92
N PRO A 784 23.60 -0.05 -5.35
CA PRO A 784 24.84 0.71 -5.19
C PRO A 784 25.42 1.23 -6.51
N ARG A 785 25.23 0.49 -7.62
CA ARG A 785 25.64 0.92 -8.96
C ARG A 785 24.83 2.12 -9.46
N VAL A 786 23.51 2.13 -9.27
CA VAL A 786 22.68 3.31 -9.58
C VAL A 786 23.18 4.54 -8.84
N LEU A 787 23.40 4.42 -7.53
CA LEU A 787 23.83 5.54 -6.68
C LEU A 787 25.27 6.00 -6.96
N GLY A 788 26.21 5.06 -7.10
CA GLY A 788 27.62 5.37 -7.38
C GLY A 788 27.85 5.82 -8.81
N VAL A 789 27.56 4.95 -9.78
CA VAL A 789 27.89 5.20 -11.19
C VAL A 789 26.93 6.21 -11.83
N TYR A 790 25.62 6.06 -11.64
CA TYR A 790 24.63 6.81 -12.42
C TYR A 790 24.16 8.12 -11.75
N VAL A 791 24.20 8.21 -10.41
CA VAL A 791 24.02 9.48 -9.68
C VAL A 791 25.36 10.20 -9.49
N ARG A 792 26.25 9.69 -8.62
CA ARG A 792 27.47 10.41 -8.20
C ARG A 792 28.45 10.65 -9.34
N ASP A 793 28.80 9.62 -10.11
CA ASP A 793 29.91 9.73 -11.08
C ASP A 793 29.44 10.34 -12.41
N ARG A 794 28.30 9.88 -12.94
CA ARG A 794 27.82 10.27 -14.29
C ARG A 794 26.72 11.34 -14.31
N HIS A 795 26.12 11.67 -13.17
CA HIS A 795 25.07 12.69 -13.07
C HIS A 795 23.90 12.44 -14.05
N LEU A 796 23.58 11.17 -14.31
CA LEU A 796 22.50 10.76 -15.21
C LEU A 796 21.12 10.97 -14.57
N LEU A 797 21.06 10.70 -13.26
CA LEU A 797 19.89 10.88 -12.40
C LEU A 797 20.28 11.80 -11.25
N THR A 798 19.30 12.53 -10.69
CA THR A 798 19.48 13.13 -9.36
C THR A 798 19.40 12.03 -8.28
N LEU A 799 19.88 12.35 -7.07
CA LEU A 799 19.80 11.43 -5.94
C LEU A 799 18.34 11.10 -5.61
N GLU A 800 17.48 12.10 -5.66
CA GLU A 800 16.07 12.03 -5.28
C GLU A 800 15.24 11.25 -6.30
N ASP A 801 15.49 11.42 -7.60
CA ASP A 801 14.84 10.62 -8.64
C ASP A 801 15.35 9.18 -8.64
N ALA A 802 16.65 8.95 -8.41
CA ALA A 802 17.19 7.61 -8.25
C ALA A 802 16.57 6.87 -7.05
N VAL A 803 16.48 7.52 -5.88
CA VAL A 803 15.79 6.94 -4.71
C VAL A 803 14.31 6.67 -5.05
N ARG A 804 13.58 7.65 -5.61
CA ARG A 804 12.18 7.46 -6.05
C ARG A 804 12.00 6.25 -6.97
N LYS A 805 12.89 6.06 -7.96
CA LYS A 805 12.93 4.93 -8.90
C LYS A 805 13.23 3.57 -8.25
N MET A 806 13.79 3.57 -7.05
CA MET A 806 14.10 2.38 -6.25
C MET A 806 13.13 2.20 -5.08
N THR A 807 12.22 3.14 -4.80
CA THR A 807 11.32 3.13 -3.64
C THR A 807 9.86 3.36 -4.06
N SER A 808 9.37 4.61 -4.01
CA SER A 808 7.95 4.94 -4.19
C SER A 808 7.41 4.62 -5.58
N LEU A 809 8.22 4.72 -6.64
CA LEU A 809 7.81 4.32 -7.99
C LEU A 809 7.56 2.80 -8.05
N ASN A 810 8.40 2.01 -7.38
CA ASN A 810 8.23 0.56 -7.29
C ASN A 810 7.03 0.19 -6.41
N ALA A 811 6.86 0.85 -5.25
CA ALA A 811 5.69 0.67 -4.40
C ALA A 811 4.38 0.97 -5.15
N ALA A 812 4.30 2.14 -5.78
CA ALA A 812 3.12 2.60 -6.51
C ALA A 812 2.82 1.73 -7.73
N LYS A 813 3.84 1.22 -8.45
CA LYS A 813 3.65 0.38 -9.64
C LYS A 813 2.82 -0.86 -9.35
N ILE A 814 3.08 -1.54 -8.24
CA ILE A 814 2.32 -2.73 -7.81
C ILE A 814 1.25 -2.42 -6.76
N GLY A 815 1.10 -1.16 -6.34
CA GLY A 815 0.08 -0.73 -5.37
C GLY A 815 0.36 -1.15 -3.92
N ILE A 816 1.63 -1.13 -3.49
CA ILE A 816 1.99 -1.07 -2.07
C ILE A 816 1.84 0.40 -1.63
N VAL A 817 1.07 0.65 -0.57
CA VAL A 817 0.67 2.02 -0.15
C VAL A 817 1.30 2.48 1.18
N ASP A 818 1.88 1.56 1.94
CA ASP A 818 2.36 1.78 3.31
C ASP A 818 3.88 1.58 3.47
N ARG A 819 4.59 1.51 2.34
CA ARG A 819 6.06 1.43 2.18
C ARG A 819 6.51 2.30 1.01
N GLY A 820 7.82 2.50 0.91
CA GLY A 820 8.45 3.20 -0.22
C GLY A 820 8.55 4.73 -0.05
N LEU A 821 8.04 5.29 1.04
CA LEU A 821 8.26 6.69 1.45
C LEU A 821 8.74 6.76 2.91
N LEU A 822 9.47 7.83 3.25
CA LEU A 822 9.69 8.20 4.65
C LEU A 822 8.56 9.13 5.08
N CYS A 823 7.47 8.55 5.59
CA CYS A 823 6.28 9.28 6.03
C CYS A 823 5.77 8.68 7.35
N PRO A 824 5.37 9.50 8.35
CA PRO A 824 4.72 9.01 9.56
C PRO A 824 3.55 8.05 9.26
N GLY A 825 3.49 6.93 9.96
CA GLY A 825 2.50 5.86 9.74
C GLY A 825 2.91 4.79 8.71
N GLN A 826 3.87 5.06 7.82
CA GLN A 826 4.44 4.02 6.95
C GLN A 826 5.38 3.08 7.72
N PHE A 827 5.59 1.87 7.20
CA PHE A 827 6.57 0.94 7.76
C PHE A 827 7.97 1.52 7.70
N ALA A 828 8.72 1.33 8.78
CA ALA A 828 10.11 1.75 8.92
C ALA A 828 11.05 0.77 8.19
N ASP A 829 10.88 0.69 6.88
CA ASP A 829 11.89 0.19 5.95
C ASP A 829 12.78 1.37 5.54
N ILE A 830 14.04 1.38 5.97
CA ILE A 830 14.92 2.55 5.85
C ILE A 830 16.34 2.10 5.49
N THR A 831 16.93 2.74 4.49
CA THR A 831 18.33 2.52 4.10
C THR A 831 19.14 3.80 4.33
N LEU A 832 20.28 3.66 5.01
CA LEU A 832 21.24 4.73 5.24
C LEU A 832 22.53 4.45 4.49
N PHE A 833 23.00 5.41 3.70
CA PHE A 833 24.19 5.24 2.88
C PHE A 833 25.04 6.51 2.76
N ASP A 834 26.35 6.32 2.62
CA ASP A 834 27.29 7.39 2.30
C ASP A 834 27.27 7.62 0.79
N ALA A 835 26.61 8.69 0.35
CA ALA A 835 26.50 9.06 -1.06
C ALA A 835 27.85 9.38 -1.73
N THR A 836 28.92 9.63 -0.96
CA THR A 836 30.27 9.81 -1.52
C THR A 836 30.95 8.47 -1.81
N LYS A 837 30.68 7.41 -1.01
CA LYS A 837 31.34 6.11 -1.11
C LYS A 837 30.54 5.03 -1.86
N VAL A 838 29.22 5.10 -1.84
CA VAL A 838 28.35 4.01 -2.33
C VAL A 838 28.71 3.56 -3.76
N ILE A 839 28.96 2.25 -3.94
CA ILE A 839 29.39 1.67 -5.22
C ILE A 839 29.27 0.13 -5.22
N ASP A 840 29.09 -0.47 -6.40
CA ASP A 840 29.22 -1.91 -6.61
C ASP A 840 30.69 -2.35 -6.77
N LYS A 841 31.04 -3.51 -6.18
CA LYS A 841 32.36 -4.17 -6.37
C LYS A 841 32.28 -5.44 -7.22
N SER A 842 31.10 -6.02 -7.33
CA SER A 842 30.85 -7.25 -8.08
C SER A 842 31.13 -7.04 -9.56
N THR A 843 31.97 -7.89 -10.14
CA THR A 843 32.30 -7.86 -11.58
C THR A 843 31.92 -9.16 -12.28
N TYR A 844 31.95 -9.18 -13.61
CA TYR A 844 31.71 -10.40 -14.39
C TYR A 844 32.71 -11.54 -14.14
N LEU A 845 33.94 -11.20 -13.74
CA LEU A 845 35.02 -12.16 -13.47
C LEU A 845 35.13 -12.52 -11.99
N GLU A 846 34.71 -11.61 -11.10
CA GLU A 846 34.74 -11.77 -9.65
C GLU A 846 33.39 -11.34 -9.05
N PRO A 847 32.30 -12.10 -9.26
CA PRO A 847 30.95 -11.64 -8.93
C PRO A 847 30.62 -11.69 -7.44
N PHE A 848 31.31 -12.51 -6.66
CA PHE A 848 31.06 -12.65 -5.22
C PHE A 848 31.76 -11.57 -4.40
N GLN A 849 31.35 -10.31 -4.60
CA GLN A 849 31.81 -9.15 -3.83
C GLN A 849 30.60 -8.31 -3.42
N TYR A 850 30.50 -7.96 -2.14
CA TYR A 850 29.50 -7.00 -1.67
C TYR A 850 29.91 -5.57 -2.04
N GLY A 851 28.91 -4.69 -2.24
CA GLY A 851 29.15 -3.26 -2.43
C GLY A 851 29.67 -2.56 -1.16
N GLU A 852 30.08 -1.31 -1.33
CA GLU A 852 30.49 -0.41 -0.24
C GLU A 852 29.46 0.72 -0.05
N GLY A 853 29.51 1.41 1.09
CA GLY A 853 28.79 2.65 1.36
C GLY A 853 27.32 2.51 1.80
N ILE A 854 26.70 1.33 1.74
CA ILE A 854 25.44 1.05 2.45
C ILE A 854 25.79 0.75 3.92
N GLU A 855 25.49 1.70 4.81
CA GLU A 855 25.92 1.66 6.21
C GLU A 855 24.88 0.98 7.09
N TYR A 856 23.60 1.33 6.98
CA TYR A 856 22.52 0.71 7.75
C TYR A 856 21.33 0.36 6.87
N VAL A 857 20.66 -0.73 7.23
CA VAL A 857 19.38 -1.14 6.64
C VAL A 857 18.47 -1.59 7.77
N ILE A 858 17.30 -0.99 7.83
CA ILE A 858 16.24 -1.23 8.80
C ILE A 858 15.07 -1.81 8.02
N VAL A 859 14.49 -2.91 8.49
CA VAL A 859 13.31 -3.56 7.91
C VAL A 859 12.28 -3.73 9.02
N ASN A 860 11.04 -3.26 8.79
CA ASN A 860 9.97 -3.25 9.79
C ASN A 860 10.45 -2.68 11.16
N GLY A 861 11.18 -1.57 11.12
CA GLY A 861 11.72 -0.89 12.30
C GLY A 861 12.92 -1.55 13.00
N LYS A 862 13.32 -2.75 12.58
CA LYS A 862 14.44 -3.50 13.17
C LYS A 862 15.70 -3.37 12.29
N PRO A 863 16.84 -2.89 12.82
CA PRO A 863 18.12 -2.92 12.10
C PRO A 863 18.51 -4.34 11.70
N VAL A 864 18.90 -4.51 10.44
CA VAL A 864 19.37 -5.78 9.84
C VAL A 864 20.82 -5.65 9.39
N LEU A 865 21.19 -4.49 8.81
CA LEU A 865 22.56 -4.11 8.50
C LEU A 865 23.00 -2.96 9.42
N GLU A 866 24.22 -3.05 9.96
CA GLU A 866 24.81 -2.03 10.82
C GLU A 866 26.29 -1.82 10.50
N ARG A 867 26.66 -0.60 10.09
CA ARG A 867 28.01 -0.25 9.59
C ARG A 867 28.54 -1.27 8.56
N GLY A 868 27.70 -1.62 7.60
CA GLY A 868 28.01 -2.60 6.57
C GLY A 868 28.09 -4.07 7.05
N VAL A 869 27.65 -4.40 8.27
CA VAL A 869 27.64 -5.77 8.81
C VAL A 869 26.20 -6.25 9.03
N HIS A 870 25.86 -7.42 8.49
CA HIS A 870 24.55 -8.03 8.67
C HIS A 870 24.47 -8.69 10.07
N ASN A 871 23.53 -8.29 10.91
CA ASN A 871 23.45 -8.73 12.31
C ASN A 871 22.70 -10.06 12.52
N GLY A 872 22.06 -10.59 11.47
CA GLY A 872 21.34 -11.87 11.49
C GLY A 872 19.85 -11.76 11.82
N ALA A 873 19.33 -10.56 12.07
CA ALA A 873 17.91 -10.32 12.20
C ALA A 873 17.16 -10.68 10.90
N ARG A 874 15.96 -11.25 11.04
CA ARG A 874 15.08 -11.61 9.93
C ARG A 874 13.65 -11.10 10.18
N PRO A 875 13.41 -9.78 10.08
CA PRO A 875 12.14 -9.17 10.44
C PRO A 875 11.17 -9.02 9.26
N GLY A 876 11.50 -9.51 8.07
CA GLY A 876 10.71 -9.35 6.86
C GLY A 876 9.43 -10.20 6.86
N HIS A 877 8.42 -9.74 6.13
CA HIS A 877 7.12 -10.39 6.00
C HIS A 877 6.78 -10.71 4.55
N ALA A 878 5.94 -11.72 4.33
CA ALA A 878 5.32 -11.92 3.03
C ALA A 878 4.16 -10.91 2.87
N LEU A 879 4.37 -9.92 2.02
CA LEU A 879 3.36 -8.93 1.67
C LEU A 879 2.30 -9.61 0.80
N ARG A 880 1.04 -9.37 1.12
CA ARG A 880 -0.12 -9.96 0.44
C ARG A 880 -1.00 -8.82 -0.06
N ARG A 881 -1.42 -8.88 -1.32
CA ARG A 881 -2.39 -7.94 -1.87
C ARG A 881 -3.77 -8.24 -1.31
N SER A 882 -4.37 -7.26 -0.62
CA SER A 882 -5.79 -7.30 -0.27
C SER A 882 -6.64 -7.21 -1.53
N ALA A 883 -7.71 -7.99 -1.62
CA ALA A 883 -8.72 -7.78 -2.66
C ALA A 883 -9.30 -6.37 -2.55
N ARG A 884 -9.61 -5.74 -3.69
CA ARG A 884 -10.42 -4.52 -3.69
C ARG A 884 -11.83 -4.92 -3.26
N THR A 885 -12.31 -4.37 -2.15
CA THR A 885 -13.74 -4.18 -1.97
C THR A 885 -14.10 -3.02 -2.91
N ASP A 886 -14.66 -3.38 -4.06
CA ASP A 886 -15.15 -2.44 -5.09
C ASP A 886 -16.25 -1.53 -4.52
#